data_AF-A0A6J6U8N1-F1
#
_entry.id   AF-A0A6J6U8N1-F1
#
_cell.length_a   1.000
_cell.length_b   1.000
_cell.length_c   1.000
_cell.angle_alpha   90.00
_cell.angle_beta   90.00
_cell.angle_gamma   90.00
#
_symmetry.space_group_name_H-M   'P 1'
#
loop_
_entity.id
_entity.type
_entity.pdbx_description
1 polymer ?
#
loop_
_entity_poly.entity_id
_entity_poly.type
_entity_poly.pdbx_seq_one_letter_code
_entity_poly.pdbx_strand_id
1 'polypeptide(L)'
;MQLVCLSATVSNATEVTEWLSTVRGRTVAIVEEKRPVDLINHFVVGDASTHQVSMFETIVNGQANPEVTRLEQHATQSAQRGNFRSHQESQNRQERRIKPAAKRSRLFAPSRVEIAELLEQQDLLPAIVFIFSRNQCDEAAESCVRAGIRLTNPEQRTEISEIIDQRVTNFSDDDLAALSFSKFANQLESGIGAHHAGLIPAFKEIVEECFIRGLVRLVFATETLAVGLNMPARAVVIDKLTKFTGEHHQPLKASEYTQLTGRAGRRGIDTVGHALVLYNQYVSFDQVAALALSRSFRLTSAFRPTYNMAANLIQTHSRQEAHHLLNLSFAQFQSGRDVVELQARITRRSKERDRLREQAKSPFGDIDEYRNAFEIRPDARQIIDAIDSLKPGDLILVPKSGRETKAAVIATAQRVNGTKLTLVAGTKAVLQLQAGDFDTPPVKQGHIVLPDSLAFTSPKFIKEVALRVMRTKPNKLHAKSSPSKNFTELSHTVSQDPELRRRLIAAKSADRIDSELAIMEARINKSVQSVSAKFDELVQLMQRRGYVSAWNLTDQGRTLARIFHELDLVVAEALTDGLFDDLNAAELASLLSTFVYEFRRAEDPPRPIIPTTLASKWKTLQALSNKIAQDEESSGLSPHRSLDPGLMDVTFAWASGDELIDILNEDLTAGDFVRTMKQLIDLLRQISLVAQLSETRDAALAASQALLRGVVAASQGSVLQ
;
A
#
# COMPACT_ATOMS: atom_id res chain seq x y z
N MET A 1 7.95 -35.17 -13.83
CA MET A 1 8.37 -33.82 -14.28
C MET A 1 9.44 -33.32 -13.34
N GLN A 2 10.63 -32.98 -13.84
CA GLN A 2 11.67 -32.31 -13.05
C GLN A 2 11.42 -30.80 -13.11
N LEU A 3 11.50 -30.13 -11.98
CA LEU A 3 11.29 -28.69 -11.85
C LEU A 3 12.62 -28.00 -11.54
N VAL A 4 12.86 -26.86 -12.17
CA VAL A 4 13.92 -25.91 -11.79
C VAL A 4 13.23 -24.60 -11.42
N CYS A 5 13.33 -24.20 -10.16
CA CYS A 5 12.71 -22.98 -9.64
C CYS A 5 13.79 -21.92 -9.44
N LEU A 6 13.64 -20.77 -10.11
CA LEU A 6 14.54 -19.63 -9.97
C LEU A 6 13.86 -18.52 -9.16
N SER A 7 14.52 -18.00 -8.14
CA SER A 7 14.00 -16.94 -7.27
C SER A 7 15.14 -16.04 -6.82
N ALA A 8 14.81 -14.79 -6.47
CA ALA A 8 15.67 -13.96 -5.62
C ALA A 8 15.93 -14.66 -4.27
N THR A 9 16.96 -14.24 -3.54
CA THR A 9 17.38 -14.85 -2.27
C THR A 9 16.29 -14.70 -1.20
N VAL A 10 15.54 -15.78 -0.92
CA VAL A 10 14.47 -15.83 0.10
C VAL A 10 14.99 -16.42 1.41
N SER A 11 14.64 -15.84 2.56
CA SER A 11 15.10 -16.31 3.88
C SER A 11 14.45 -17.62 4.33
N ASN A 12 13.33 -17.99 3.72
CA ASN A 12 12.64 -19.26 3.95
C ASN A 12 12.76 -20.23 2.77
N ALA A 13 13.89 -20.22 2.03
CA ALA A 13 14.13 -21.15 0.92
C ALA A 13 14.00 -22.62 1.35
N THR A 14 14.46 -22.91 2.58
CA THR A 14 14.32 -24.22 3.21
C THR A 14 12.85 -24.60 3.42
N GLU A 15 12.00 -23.66 3.85
CA GLU A 15 10.56 -23.89 4.04
C GLU A 15 9.88 -24.27 2.72
N VAL A 16 10.20 -23.56 1.63
CA VAL A 16 9.69 -23.87 0.29
C VAL A 16 10.19 -25.23 -0.19
N THR A 17 11.45 -25.56 0.10
CA THR A 17 12.06 -26.84 -0.28
C THR A 17 11.48 -28.02 0.49
N GLU A 18 11.18 -27.84 1.78
CA GLU A 18 10.48 -28.83 2.61
C GLU A 18 9.07 -29.08 2.08
N TRP A 19 8.33 -28.01 1.74
CA TRP A 19 7.03 -28.12 1.11
C TRP A 19 7.09 -28.87 -0.23
N LEU A 20 7.96 -28.45 -1.15
CA LEU A 20 8.14 -29.13 -2.44
C LEU A 20 8.57 -30.59 -2.25
N SER A 21 9.44 -30.86 -1.28
CA SER A 21 9.88 -32.23 -0.96
C SER A 21 8.73 -33.11 -0.48
N THR A 22 7.81 -32.53 0.29
CA THR A 22 6.62 -33.21 0.80
C THR A 22 5.62 -33.51 -0.31
N VAL A 23 5.41 -32.56 -1.24
CA VAL A 23 4.35 -32.64 -2.25
C VAL A 23 4.81 -33.35 -3.54
N ARG A 24 6.07 -33.17 -3.94
CA ARG A 24 6.59 -33.62 -5.25
C ARG A 24 7.75 -34.60 -5.13
N GLY A 25 8.21 -34.91 -3.92
CA GLY A 25 9.38 -35.75 -3.67
C GLY A 25 10.69 -34.95 -3.62
N ARG A 26 11.81 -35.65 -3.41
CA ARG A 26 13.13 -35.08 -3.08
C ARG A 26 13.45 -33.80 -3.88
N THR A 27 13.50 -32.68 -3.17
CA THR A 27 13.89 -31.37 -3.70
C THR A 27 15.12 -30.87 -2.95
N VAL A 28 16.06 -30.25 -3.66
CA VAL A 28 17.30 -29.72 -3.09
C VAL A 28 17.30 -28.20 -3.22
N ALA A 29 17.46 -27.50 -2.09
CA ALA A 29 17.67 -26.06 -2.09
C ALA A 29 19.13 -25.76 -2.42
N ILE A 30 19.37 -24.85 -3.36
CA ILE A 30 20.68 -24.24 -3.57
C ILE A 30 20.53 -22.77 -3.21
N VAL A 31 21.18 -22.34 -2.13
CA VAL A 31 21.12 -20.96 -1.65
C VAL A 31 22.50 -20.33 -1.84
N GLU A 32 22.55 -19.27 -2.63
CA GLU A 32 23.74 -18.44 -2.80
C GLU A 32 23.43 -17.04 -2.28
N GLU A 33 24.19 -16.60 -1.28
CA GLU A 33 24.06 -15.28 -0.66
C GLU A 33 25.11 -14.30 -1.17
N LYS A 34 26.15 -14.80 -1.87
CA LYS A 34 27.22 -13.97 -2.39
C LYS A 34 26.75 -13.22 -3.63
N ARG A 35 26.72 -11.88 -3.54
CA ARG A 35 26.50 -11.02 -4.69
C ARG A 35 27.75 -11.00 -5.58
N PRO A 36 27.61 -11.10 -6.93
CA PRO A 36 28.77 -11.03 -7.83
C PRO A 36 29.49 -9.68 -7.84
N VAL A 37 28.77 -8.59 -7.55
CA VAL A 37 29.28 -7.21 -7.50
C VAL A 37 28.90 -6.64 -6.14
N ASP A 38 29.87 -6.13 -5.38
CA ASP A 38 29.61 -5.59 -4.05
C ASP A 38 28.70 -4.35 -4.11
N LEU A 39 27.91 -4.12 -3.06
CA LEU A 39 26.98 -2.98 -3.00
C LEU A 39 27.40 -2.02 -1.89
N ILE A 40 27.63 -0.75 -2.24
CA ILE A 40 27.76 0.33 -1.26
C ILE A 40 26.45 1.11 -1.21
N ASN A 41 25.89 1.24 -0.01
CA ASN A 41 24.70 2.04 0.24
C ASN A 41 25.11 3.47 0.62
N HIS A 42 24.52 4.45 -0.02
CA HIS A 42 24.78 5.88 0.14
C HIS A 42 23.50 6.60 0.57
N PHE A 43 23.65 7.63 1.40
CA PHE A 43 22.62 8.54 1.81
C PHE A 43 22.93 9.93 1.26
N VAL A 44 21.99 10.52 0.53
CA VAL A 44 22.19 11.79 -0.16
C VAL A 44 21.28 12.86 0.45
N VAL A 45 21.85 13.99 0.84
CA VAL A 45 21.13 15.08 1.52
C VAL A 45 21.67 16.43 1.09
N GLY A 46 20.78 17.40 0.88
CA GLY A 46 21.13 18.80 0.67
C GLY A 46 21.10 19.58 1.99
N ASP A 47 22.04 20.51 2.18
CA ASP A 47 22.04 21.44 3.31
C ASP A 47 21.79 22.88 2.81
N ALA A 48 20.66 23.47 3.21
CA ALA A 48 20.24 24.81 2.80
C ALA A 48 21.17 25.92 3.32
N SER A 49 22.05 25.64 4.29
CA SER A 49 23.05 26.61 4.75
C SER A 49 24.26 26.70 3.84
N THR A 50 24.68 25.58 3.24
CA THR A 50 25.82 25.51 2.33
C THR A 50 25.39 25.53 0.86
N HIS A 51 24.10 25.28 0.58
CA HIS A 51 23.57 25.02 -0.78
C HIS A 51 24.32 23.89 -1.49
N GLN A 52 24.83 22.93 -0.72
CA GLN A 52 25.56 21.77 -1.25
C GLN A 52 24.76 20.50 -1.03
N VAL A 53 24.82 19.63 -2.03
CA VAL A 53 24.36 18.24 -1.96
C VAL A 53 25.54 17.37 -1.55
N SER A 54 25.37 16.62 -0.47
CA SER A 54 26.39 15.71 0.07
C SER A 54 25.92 14.27 -0.03
N MET A 55 26.86 13.37 -0.36
CA MET A 55 26.68 11.93 -0.41
C MET A 55 27.54 11.28 0.68
N PHE A 56 26.93 10.48 1.54
CA PHE A 56 27.59 9.77 2.64
C PHE A 56 27.37 8.27 2.51
N GLU A 57 28.33 7.44 2.90
CA GLU A 57 28.03 6.01 3.08
C GLU A 57 27.01 5.82 4.20
N THR A 58 26.03 4.96 3.98
CA THR A 58 24.95 4.66 4.93
C THR A 58 25.46 3.81 6.09
N ILE A 59 26.41 2.90 5.81
CA ILE A 59 26.93 1.93 6.76
C ILE A 59 28.45 2.10 6.81
N VAL A 60 28.99 2.35 8.00
CA VAL A 60 30.44 2.42 8.26
C VAL A 60 30.75 1.42 9.37
N ASN A 61 31.72 0.53 9.15
CA ASN A 61 32.08 -0.54 10.10
C ASN A 61 30.90 -1.42 10.54
N GLY A 62 29.95 -1.68 9.65
CA GLY A 62 28.78 -2.52 9.92
C GLY A 62 27.68 -1.86 10.76
N GLN A 63 27.80 -0.57 11.07
CA GLN A 63 26.79 0.21 11.80
C GLN A 63 26.34 1.42 11.00
N ALA A 64 25.19 2.00 11.36
CA ALA A 64 24.70 3.23 10.76
C ALA A 64 25.75 4.35 10.89
N ASN A 65 25.97 5.13 9.82
CA ASN A 65 26.97 6.17 9.81
C ASN A 65 26.70 7.26 10.88
N PRO A 66 27.57 7.39 11.90
CA PRO A 66 27.32 8.30 13.02
C PRO A 66 27.36 9.78 12.62
N GLU A 67 28.04 10.13 11.52
CA GLU A 67 28.08 11.50 11.02
C GLU A 67 26.70 11.96 10.53
N VAL A 68 26.02 11.11 9.76
CA VAL A 68 24.68 11.39 9.24
C VAL A 68 23.65 11.46 10.36
N THR A 69 23.72 10.54 11.33
CA THR A 69 22.88 10.57 12.53
C THR A 69 23.03 11.90 13.30
N ARG A 70 24.26 12.41 13.46
CA ARG A 70 24.51 13.71 14.11
C ARG A 70 23.95 14.87 13.28
N LEU A 71 24.15 14.84 11.96
CA LEU A 71 23.66 15.87 11.04
C LEU A 71 22.14 16.01 11.11
N GLU A 72 21.41 14.89 11.11
CA GLU A 72 19.95 14.88 11.27
C GLU A 72 19.49 15.39 12.65
N GLN A 73 20.18 14.98 13.73
CA GLN A 73 19.91 15.46 15.09
C GLN A 73 20.15 16.97 15.23
N HIS A 74 21.23 17.51 14.67
CA HIS A 74 21.55 18.93 14.71
C HIS A 74 20.55 19.78 13.91
N ALA A 75 20.10 19.29 12.74
CA ALA A 75 19.04 19.92 11.97
C ALA A 75 17.73 19.99 12.76
N THR A 76 17.39 18.93 13.48
CA THR A 76 16.20 18.86 14.33
C THR A 76 16.28 19.81 15.54
N GLN A 77 17.43 19.85 16.23
CA GLN A 77 17.64 20.71 17.40
C GLN A 77 17.70 22.21 17.04
N SER A 78 18.31 22.57 15.90
CA SER A 78 18.39 23.96 15.44
C SER A 78 17.02 24.52 15.04
N ALA A 79 16.15 23.71 14.43
CA ALA A 79 14.74 24.05 14.19
C ALA A 79 13.95 24.31 15.49
N GLN A 80 14.30 23.61 16.58
CA GLN A 80 13.69 23.82 17.90
C GLN A 80 14.20 25.11 18.59
N ARG A 81 15.52 25.39 18.53
CA ARG A 81 16.12 26.62 19.12
C ARG A 81 15.70 27.91 18.40
N GLY A 82 15.56 27.89 17.07
CA GLY A 82 15.09 29.06 16.30
C GLY A 82 13.65 29.47 16.63
N ASN A 83 12.81 28.51 17.03
CA ASN A 83 11.44 28.78 17.48
C ASN A 83 11.38 29.49 18.84
N PHE A 84 12.39 29.34 19.70
CA PHE A 84 12.43 29.98 21.04
C PHE A 84 12.86 31.45 20.98
N ARG A 85 13.85 31.80 20.13
CA ARG A 85 14.34 33.18 19.97
C ARG A 85 13.32 34.13 19.32
N SER A 86 12.54 33.65 18.36
CA SER A 86 11.51 34.48 17.70
C SER A 86 10.34 34.90 18.60
N HIS A 87 10.16 34.25 19.75
CA HIS A 87 9.11 34.57 20.71
C HIS A 87 9.51 35.65 21.74
N GLN A 88 10.81 36.00 21.83
CA GLN A 88 11.30 37.09 22.67
C GLN A 88 11.44 38.43 21.93
N GLU A 89 11.64 38.42 20.60
CA GLU A 89 11.79 39.67 19.82
C GLU A 89 10.47 40.25 19.29
N SER A 90 9.34 39.53 19.36
CA SER A 90 8.07 40.02 18.81
C SER A 90 7.27 40.94 19.72
N GLN A 91 7.82 41.38 20.86
CA GLN A 91 7.13 42.31 21.76
C GLN A 91 7.34 43.80 21.43
N ASN A 92 8.18 44.17 20.45
CA ASN A 92 8.55 45.58 20.29
C ASN A 92 8.56 46.18 18.86
N ARG A 93 7.87 45.58 17.88
CA ARG A 93 7.61 46.27 16.60
C ARG A 93 6.20 45.97 16.09
N GLN A 94 5.32 46.96 16.28
CA GLN A 94 4.10 47.12 15.50
C GLN A 94 4.48 47.56 14.08
N GLU A 95 3.65 47.14 13.12
CA GLU A 95 3.64 47.48 11.69
C GLU A 95 4.30 46.49 10.69
N ARG A 96 3.50 46.21 9.65
CA ARG A 96 3.70 45.39 8.45
C ARG A 96 3.46 43.87 8.59
N ARG A 97 2.22 43.54 8.27
CA ARG A 97 1.61 42.21 8.12
C ARG A 97 2.17 41.49 6.88
N ILE A 98 3.37 40.92 6.99
CA ILE A 98 3.88 39.90 6.06
C ILE A 98 3.72 38.54 6.75
N LYS A 99 2.97 37.62 6.13
CA LYS A 99 2.77 36.24 6.62
C LYS A 99 4.14 35.60 6.87
N PRO A 100 4.45 35.06 8.07
CA PRO A 100 5.73 34.37 8.27
C PRO A 100 5.74 33.07 7.46
N ALA A 101 6.61 33.01 6.45
CA ALA A 101 6.93 31.79 5.74
C ALA A 101 7.33 30.71 6.76
N ALA A 102 6.76 29.50 6.65
CA ALA A 102 7.20 28.39 7.46
C ALA A 102 8.69 28.15 7.17
N LYS A 103 9.58 28.38 8.14
CA LYS A 103 11.01 28.15 7.96
C LYS A 103 11.21 26.67 7.58
N ARG A 104 11.69 26.43 6.35
CA ARG A 104 12.03 25.12 5.80
C ARG A 104 13.05 24.43 6.72
N SER A 105 12.98 23.11 6.80
CA SER A 105 14.05 22.29 7.41
C SER A 105 15.40 22.70 6.80
N ARG A 106 16.48 22.72 7.60
CA ARG A 106 17.83 22.99 7.09
C ARG A 106 18.25 21.95 6.06
N LEU A 107 17.80 20.72 6.24
CA LEU A 107 18.07 19.62 5.32
C LEU A 107 16.94 19.52 4.29
N PHE A 108 17.30 19.23 3.04
CA PHE A 108 16.36 19.03 1.95
C PHE A 108 16.75 17.83 1.09
N ALA A 109 15.76 17.27 0.40
CA ALA A 109 15.99 16.25 -0.62
C ALA A 109 16.51 16.94 -1.89
N PRO A 110 17.65 16.53 -2.45
CA PRO A 110 18.14 17.11 -3.71
C PRO A 110 17.09 16.98 -4.82
N SER A 111 17.04 17.97 -5.70
CA SER A 111 16.21 17.93 -6.90
C SER A 111 16.71 16.87 -7.88
N ARG A 112 15.83 16.45 -8.80
CA ARG A 112 16.16 15.43 -9.80
C ARG A 112 17.27 15.87 -10.76
N VAL A 113 17.35 17.18 -11.02
CA VAL A 113 18.42 17.82 -11.79
C VAL A 113 19.75 17.72 -11.04
N GLU A 114 19.77 18.11 -9.75
CA GLU A 114 20.98 17.99 -8.92
C GLU A 114 21.44 16.52 -8.77
N ILE A 115 20.51 15.56 -8.74
CA ILE A 115 20.85 14.13 -8.73
C ILE A 115 21.47 13.69 -10.06
N ALA A 116 20.94 14.11 -11.20
CA ALA A 116 21.51 13.80 -12.50
C ALA A 116 22.94 14.35 -12.63
N GLU A 117 23.16 15.60 -12.21
CA GLU A 117 24.48 16.23 -12.17
C GLU A 117 25.43 15.51 -11.20
N LEU A 118 24.97 15.15 -10.00
CA LEU A 118 25.75 14.39 -9.01
C LEU A 118 26.19 13.05 -9.59
N LEU A 119 25.27 12.32 -10.24
CA LEU A 119 25.56 11.01 -10.84
C LEU A 119 26.59 11.13 -11.96
N GLU A 120 26.53 12.18 -12.78
CA GLU A 120 27.52 12.43 -13.83
C GLU A 120 28.88 12.82 -13.24
N GLN A 121 28.91 13.77 -12.30
CA GLN A 121 30.15 14.25 -11.66
C GLN A 121 30.89 13.17 -10.88
N GLN A 122 30.16 12.22 -10.28
CA GLN A 122 30.73 11.10 -9.53
C GLN A 122 30.96 9.84 -10.39
N ASP A 123 30.79 9.93 -11.71
CA ASP A 123 30.92 8.80 -12.64
C ASP A 123 30.04 7.59 -12.23
N LEU A 124 28.80 7.84 -11.83
CA LEU A 124 27.84 6.82 -11.39
C LEU A 124 26.85 6.39 -12.48
N LEU A 125 27.00 6.92 -13.70
CA LEU A 125 26.18 6.54 -14.86
C LEU A 125 26.72 5.24 -15.52
N PRO A 126 25.85 4.38 -16.08
CA PRO A 126 24.41 4.54 -16.20
C PRO A 126 23.69 4.32 -14.86
N ALA A 127 22.59 5.03 -14.64
CA ALA A 127 21.86 5.00 -13.38
C ALA A 127 20.34 4.86 -13.57
N ILE A 128 19.70 4.19 -12.62
CA ILE A 128 18.23 4.08 -12.53
C ILE A 128 17.76 4.82 -11.29
N VAL A 129 16.85 5.78 -11.46
CA VAL A 129 16.22 6.54 -10.38
C VAL A 129 14.80 6.02 -10.17
N PHE A 130 14.57 5.32 -9.06
CA PHE A 130 13.26 4.78 -8.72
C PHE A 130 12.35 5.83 -8.06
N ILE A 131 11.21 6.07 -8.70
CA ILE A 131 10.16 6.98 -8.25
C ILE A 131 8.83 6.22 -8.25
N PHE A 132 8.08 6.25 -7.13
CA PHE A 132 6.82 5.49 -6.99
C PHE A 132 5.59 6.20 -7.58
N SER A 133 5.78 7.03 -8.60
CA SER A 133 4.71 7.71 -9.33
C SER A 133 5.09 7.86 -10.79
N ARG A 134 4.18 7.43 -11.67
CA ARG A 134 4.35 7.45 -13.13
C ARG A 134 4.55 8.87 -13.64
N ASN A 135 3.63 9.76 -13.29
CA ASN A 135 3.71 11.18 -13.65
C ASN A 135 4.99 11.84 -13.14
N GLN A 136 5.49 11.44 -11.96
CA GLN A 136 6.76 11.98 -11.45
C GLN A 136 7.99 11.44 -12.20
N CYS A 137 7.93 10.24 -12.78
CA CYS A 137 8.98 9.76 -13.70
C CYS A 137 9.04 10.64 -14.96
N ASP A 138 7.89 10.89 -15.58
CA ASP A 138 7.79 11.74 -16.78
C ASP A 138 8.25 13.19 -16.49
N GLU A 139 7.78 13.76 -15.37
CA GLU A 139 8.16 15.10 -14.93
C GLU A 139 9.66 15.20 -14.62
N ALA A 140 10.25 14.16 -14.03
CA ALA A 140 11.68 14.13 -13.72
C ALA A 140 12.53 14.10 -15.00
N ALA A 141 12.20 13.23 -15.95
CA ALA A 141 12.87 13.17 -17.24
C ALA A 141 12.76 14.52 -17.98
N GLU A 142 11.56 15.09 -18.05
CA GLU A 142 11.34 16.38 -18.69
C GLU A 142 12.07 17.53 -17.99
N SER A 143 12.10 17.54 -16.67
CA SER A 143 12.80 18.59 -15.90
C SER A 143 14.30 18.59 -16.17
N CYS A 144 14.92 17.41 -16.29
CA CYS A 144 16.34 17.30 -16.64
C CYS A 144 16.63 17.82 -18.06
N VAL A 145 15.81 17.44 -19.04
CA VAL A 145 15.95 17.93 -20.43
C VAL A 145 15.76 19.44 -20.50
N ARG A 146 14.74 19.97 -19.81
CA ARG A 146 14.45 21.41 -19.74
C ARG A 146 15.57 22.20 -19.06
N ALA A 147 16.27 21.58 -18.10
CA ALA A 147 17.46 22.15 -17.47
C ALA A 147 18.71 22.10 -18.38
N GLY A 148 18.62 21.50 -19.56
CA GLY A 148 19.71 21.42 -20.54
C GLY A 148 20.68 20.25 -20.32
N ILE A 149 20.33 19.28 -19.47
CA ILE A 149 21.14 18.08 -19.27
C ILE A 149 21.12 17.24 -20.56
N ARG A 150 22.29 16.93 -21.08
CA ARG A 150 22.48 16.09 -22.28
C ARG A 150 23.64 15.12 -22.05
N LEU A 151 23.32 13.84 -21.98
CA LEU A 151 24.26 12.75 -21.66
C LEU A 151 24.76 11.99 -22.90
N THR A 152 24.39 12.43 -24.10
CA THR A 152 24.66 11.80 -25.39
C THR A 152 25.51 12.69 -26.31
N ASN A 153 26.31 12.06 -27.16
CA ASN A 153 27.01 12.73 -28.26
C ASN A 153 26.16 12.72 -29.57
N PRO A 154 26.59 13.41 -30.65
CA PRO A 154 25.85 13.44 -31.92
C PRO A 154 25.65 12.08 -32.61
N GLU A 155 26.63 11.17 -32.52
CA GLU A 155 26.54 9.83 -33.13
C GLU A 155 25.49 8.98 -32.42
N GLN A 156 25.51 8.98 -31.08
CA GLN A 156 24.53 8.29 -30.24
C GLN A 156 23.11 8.79 -30.50
N ARG A 157 22.92 10.09 -30.77
CA ARG A 157 21.61 10.64 -31.12
C ARG A 157 21.08 10.11 -32.45
N THR A 158 21.97 9.97 -33.42
CA THR A 158 21.60 9.39 -34.72
C THR A 158 21.16 7.94 -34.54
N GLU A 159 21.92 7.15 -33.77
CA GLU A 159 21.56 5.76 -33.46
C GLU A 159 20.23 5.66 -32.68
N ILE A 160 19.99 6.55 -31.71
CA ILE A 160 18.72 6.61 -30.97
C ILE A 160 17.56 6.91 -31.93
N SER A 161 17.71 7.88 -32.83
CA SER A 161 16.68 8.21 -33.83
C SER A 161 16.36 7.01 -34.72
N GLU A 162 17.39 6.30 -35.19
CA GLU A 162 17.20 5.10 -36.03
C GLU A 162 16.43 3.99 -35.29
N ILE A 163 16.75 3.75 -34.01
CA ILE A 163 16.02 2.78 -33.17
C ILE A 163 14.56 3.20 -33.00
N ILE A 164 14.33 4.49 -32.73
CA ILE A 164 12.98 5.04 -32.58
C ILE A 164 12.18 4.81 -33.87
N ASP A 165 12.71 5.24 -35.03
CA ASP A 165 12.04 5.17 -36.33
C ASP A 165 11.65 3.73 -36.72
N GLN A 166 12.55 2.78 -36.46
CA GLN A 166 12.30 1.35 -36.70
C GLN A 166 11.16 0.79 -35.85
N ARG A 167 11.02 1.27 -34.60
CA ARG A 167 10.02 0.76 -33.65
C ARG A 167 8.66 1.42 -33.77
N VAL A 168 8.60 2.62 -34.37
CA VAL A 168 7.34 3.36 -34.55
C VAL A 168 6.75 3.30 -35.96
N THR A 169 7.33 2.50 -36.87
CA THR A 169 6.90 2.41 -38.29
C THR A 169 5.41 2.06 -38.47
N ASN A 170 4.81 1.32 -37.54
CA ASN A 170 3.42 0.88 -37.62
C ASN A 170 2.40 1.80 -36.92
N PHE A 171 2.84 2.98 -36.45
CA PHE A 171 1.96 3.95 -35.78
C PHE A 171 1.53 5.02 -36.77
N SER A 172 0.28 5.47 -36.67
CA SER A 172 -0.18 6.65 -37.41
C SER A 172 0.35 7.93 -36.78
N ASP A 173 0.34 9.03 -37.54
CA ASP A 173 0.71 10.35 -37.01
C ASP A 173 -0.21 10.76 -35.84
N ASP A 174 -1.50 10.43 -35.91
CA ASP A 174 -2.48 10.69 -34.85
C ASP A 174 -2.19 9.85 -33.58
N ASP A 175 -1.79 8.58 -33.74
CA ASP A 175 -1.33 7.74 -32.64
C ASP A 175 -0.08 8.37 -31.98
N LEU A 176 0.91 8.78 -32.77
CA LEU A 176 2.15 9.38 -32.26
C LEU A 176 1.91 10.73 -31.56
N ALA A 177 0.98 11.54 -32.08
CA ALA A 177 0.55 12.78 -31.46
C ALA A 177 -0.11 12.52 -30.10
N ALA A 178 -1.06 11.58 -30.03
CA ALA A 178 -1.71 11.18 -28.78
C ALA A 178 -0.71 10.66 -27.73
N LEU A 179 0.36 10.01 -28.17
CA LEU A 179 1.42 9.48 -27.32
C LEU A 179 2.46 10.51 -26.87
N SER A 180 2.32 11.78 -27.25
CA SER A 180 3.33 12.82 -27.00
C SER A 180 4.73 12.41 -27.50
N PHE A 181 4.79 11.77 -28.67
CA PHE A 181 6.01 11.17 -29.22
C PHE A 181 7.21 12.14 -29.28
N SER A 182 7.00 13.39 -29.70
CA SER A 182 8.07 14.38 -29.80
C SER A 182 8.76 14.66 -28.46
N LYS A 183 7.99 14.62 -27.36
CA LYS A 183 8.53 14.76 -26.00
C LYS A 183 9.41 13.55 -25.65
N PHE A 184 8.91 12.35 -25.93
CA PHE A 184 9.61 11.08 -25.68
C PHE A 184 10.92 10.99 -26.47
N ALA A 185 10.90 11.29 -27.77
CA ALA A 185 12.08 11.28 -28.62
C ALA A 185 13.16 12.27 -28.13
N ASN A 186 12.78 13.51 -27.82
CA ASN A 186 13.71 14.53 -27.31
C ASN A 186 14.34 14.13 -25.95
N GLN A 187 13.60 13.43 -25.10
CA GLN A 187 14.15 12.89 -23.85
C GLN A 187 15.22 11.83 -24.14
N LEU A 188 14.89 10.84 -24.97
CA LEU A 188 15.82 9.77 -25.32
C LEU A 188 17.08 10.30 -26.00
N GLU A 189 16.95 11.23 -26.95
CA GLU A 189 18.07 11.91 -27.61
C GLU A 189 18.92 12.77 -26.68
N SER A 190 18.49 13.01 -25.45
CA SER A 190 19.30 13.63 -24.39
C SER A 190 19.99 12.60 -23.50
N GLY A 191 19.81 11.31 -23.77
CA GLY A 191 20.31 10.19 -22.98
C GLY A 191 19.52 9.91 -21.70
N ILE A 192 18.28 10.41 -21.64
CA ILE A 192 17.41 10.36 -20.47
C ILE A 192 16.10 9.67 -20.85
N GLY A 193 15.63 8.72 -20.04
CA GLY A 193 14.37 8.02 -20.28
C GLY A 193 13.46 7.98 -19.06
N ALA A 194 12.15 7.87 -19.30
CA ALA A 194 11.18 7.42 -18.29
C ALA A 194 10.80 5.95 -18.56
N HIS A 195 10.55 5.16 -17.51
CA HIS A 195 10.11 3.77 -17.65
C HIS A 195 9.06 3.39 -16.61
N HIS A 196 7.82 3.21 -17.06
CA HIS A 196 6.72 2.78 -16.19
C HIS A 196 5.57 2.13 -16.95
N ALA A 197 4.66 1.50 -16.22
CA ALA A 197 3.51 0.78 -16.79
C ALA A 197 2.53 1.66 -17.60
N GLY A 198 2.53 2.98 -17.40
CA GLY A 198 1.74 3.92 -18.21
C GLY A 198 2.27 4.18 -19.63
N LEU A 199 3.50 3.74 -19.94
CA LEU A 199 4.03 3.78 -21.31
C LEU A 199 3.52 2.57 -22.09
N ILE A 200 3.29 2.77 -23.39
CA ILE A 200 2.97 1.67 -24.29
C ILE A 200 4.15 0.71 -24.42
N PRO A 201 3.92 -0.59 -24.74
CA PRO A 201 4.99 -1.59 -24.87
C PRO A 201 6.15 -1.14 -25.77
N ALA A 202 5.85 -0.59 -26.94
CA ALA A 202 6.87 -0.12 -27.88
C ALA A 202 7.83 0.92 -27.27
N PHE A 203 7.30 1.91 -26.54
CA PHE A 203 8.14 2.94 -25.90
C PHE A 203 9.00 2.37 -24.77
N LYS A 204 8.49 1.40 -24.01
CA LYS A 204 9.28 0.71 -22.99
C LYS A 204 10.43 -0.07 -23.62
N GLU A 205 10.15 -0.80 -24.70
CA GLU A 205 11.16 -1.57 -25.44
C GLU A 205 12.26 -0.67 -26.03
N ILE A 206 11.90 0.50 -26.57
CA ILE A 206 12.88 1.48 -27.04
C ILE A 206 13.78 1.95 -25.88
N VAL A 207 13.21 2.31 -24.73
CA VAL A 207 13.99 2.72 -23.55
C VAL A 207 14.90 1.59 -23.08
N GLU A 208 14.40 0.37 -23.04
CA GLU A 208 15.14 -0.84 -22.65
C GLU A 208 16.32 -1.10 -23.60
N GLU A 209 16.07 -1.07 -24.91
CA GLU A 209 17.09 -1.28 -25.94
C GLU A 209 18.17 -0.20 -25.90
N CYS A 210 17.77 1.07 -25.84
CA CYS A 210 18.70 2.19 -25.74
C CYS A 210 19.52 2.16 -24.43
N PHE A 211 18.94 1.70 -23.32
CA PHE A 211 19.66 1.55 -22.06
C PHE A 211 20.69 0.41 -22.11
N ILE A 212 20.32 -0.75 -22.66
CA ILE A 212 21.20 -1.91 -22.80
C ILE A 212 22.39 -1.59 -23.72
N ARG A 213 22.15 -0.84 -24.81
CA ARG A 213 23.20 -0.36 -25.73
C ARG A 213 24.06 0.77 -25.14
N GLY A 214 23.71 1.31 -23.97
CA GLY A 214 24.44 2.41 -23.34
C GLY A 214 24.20 3.79 -23.97
N LEU A 215 23.16 3.92 -24.81
CA LEU A 215 22.74 5.17 -25.44
C LEU A 215 21.97 6.05 -24.46
N VAL A 216 21.09 5.44 -23.66
CA VAL A 216 20.41 6.10 -22.52
C VAL A 216 21.18 5.78 -21.26
N ARG A 217 21.63 6.82 -20.57
CA ARG A 217 22.47 6.69 -19.36
C ARG A 217 21.70 6.95 -18.07
N LEU A 218 20.56 7.64 -18.12
CA LEU A 218 19.74 7.92 -16.95
C LEU A 218 18.29 7.52 -17.20
N VAL A 219 17.73 6.64 -16.36
CA VAL A 219 16.32 6.22 -16.45
C VAL A 219 15.58 6.52 -15.17
N PHE A 220 14.47 7.25 -15.26
CA PHE A 220 13.52 7.43 -14.17
C PHE A 220 12.44 6.35 -14.26
N ALA A 221 12.39 5.45 -13.27
CA ALA A 221 11.55 4.26 -13.37
C ALA A 221 10.65 4.04 -12.16
N THR A 222 9.50 3.40 -12.37
CA THR A 222 8.69 2.85 -11.26
C THR A 222 9.21 1.49 -10.81
N GLU A 223 8.76 1.02 -9.63
CA GLU A 223 9.14 -0.27 -9.04
C GLU A 223 8.99 -1.47 -9.99
N THR A 224 8.06 -1.42 -10.95
CA THR A 224 7.80 -2.49 -11.92
C THR A 224 9.03 -2.87 -12.75
N LEU A 225 9.96 -1.94 -12.99
CA LEU A 225 11.19 -2.23 -13.72
C LEU A 225 12.07 -3.23 -12.95
N ALA A 226 12.04 -3.22 -11.62
CA ALA A 226 12.88 -4.07 -10.80
C ALA A 226 12.49 -5.55 -10.87
N VAL A 227 11.28 -5.90 -11.31
CA VAL A 227 10.76 -7.27 -11.31
C VAL A 227 10.89 -7.99 -12.67
N GLY A 228 10.95 -7.25 -13.78
CA GLY A 228 10.61 -7.83 -15.10
C GLY A 228 11.73 -7.98 -16.15
N LEU A 229 12.85 -7.25 -16.05
CA LEU A 229 13.82 -7.13 -17.16
C LEU A 229 15.26 -7.26 -16.70
N ASN A 230 16.20 -7.61 -17.59
CA ASN A 230 17.64 -7.64 -17.27
C ASN A 230 18.32 -6.30 -17.62
N MET A 231 17.99 -5.25 -16.87
CA MET A 231 18.62 -3.92 -16.99
C MET A 231 19.46 -3.57 -15.76
N PRO A 232 20.72 -4.03 -15.67
CA PRO A 232 21.62 -3.61 -14.61
C PRO A 232 22.22 -2.21 -14.90
N ALA A 233 22.37 -1.41 -13.85
CA ALA A 233 22.92 -0.07 -13.88
C ALA A 233 24.16 0.00 -12.97
N ARG A 234 25.05 0.98 -13.16
CA ARG A 234 26.17 1.19 -12.23
C ARG A 234 25.66 1.67 -10.88
N ALA A 235 24.69 2.60 -10.90
CA ALA A 235 24.04 3.11 -9.71
C ALA A 235 22.51 3.01 -9.76
N VAL A 236 21.92 2.91 -8.58
CA VAL A 236 20.47 2.99 -8.36
C VAL A 236 20.22 4.09 -7.36
N VAL A 237 19.23 4.94 -7.62
CA VAL A 237 18.76 5.98 -6.69
C VAL A 237 17.33 5.64 -6.27
N ILE A 238 17.01 5.75 -4.99
CA ILE A 238 15.66 5.59 -4.46
C ILE A 238 15.18 6.96 -3.98
N ASP A 239 14.21 7.56 -4.69
CA ASP A 239 13.71 8.92 -4.42
C ASP A 239 13.03 9.03 -3.04
N LYS A 240 12.24 8.02 -2.67
CA LYS A 240 11.51 7.96 -1.40
C LYS A 240 11.53 6.54 -0.85
N LEU A 241 11.46 6.39 0.46
CA LEU A 241 11.32 5.09 1.13
C LEU A 241 9.88 4.78 1.57
N THR A 242 8.92 5.55 1.09
CA THR A 242 7.49 5.33 1.32
C THR A 242 6.76 5.30 -0.01
N LYS A 243 5.82 4.37 -0.14
CA LYS A 243 4.93 4.26 -1.32
C LYS A 243 3.48 4.34 -0.90
N PHE A 244 2.63 4.81 -1.81
CA PHE A 244 1.19 4.86 -1.61
C PHE A 244 0.57 3.53 -2.07
N THR A 245 -0.23 2.90 -1.22
CA THR A 245 -0.86 1.59 -1.49
C THR A 245 -2.24 1.70 -2.15
N GLY A 246 -2.71 2.91 -2.48
CA GLY A 246 -4.09 3.17 -2.87
C GLY A 246 -4.92 3.77 -1.73
N GLU A 247 -4.59 3.42 -0.48
CA GLU A 247 -5.29 3.91 0.71
C GLU A 247 -4.39 4.71 1.66
N HIS A 248 -3.14 4.27 1.83
CA HIS A 248 -2.22 4.88 2.80
C HIS A 248 -0.77 4.83 2.32
N HIS A 249 0.07 5.68 2.90
CA HIS A 249 1.52 5.59 2.69
C HIS A 249 2.12 4.52 3.59
N GLN A 250 2.86 3.58 3.00
CA GLN A 250 3.56 2.52 3.69
C GLN A 250 5.08 2.64 3.45
N PRO A 251 5.94 2.46 4.48
CA PRO A 251 7.38 2.30 4.28
C PRO A 251 7.70 1.09 3.42
N LEU A 252 8.76 1.18 2.62
CA LEU A 252 9.25 0.05 1.84
C LEU A 252 9.65 -1.11 2.74
N LYS A 253 9.31 -2.32 2.29
CA LYS A 253 9.79 -3.56 2.91
C LYS A 253 11.23 -3.80 2.48
N ALA A 254 11.97 -4.57 3.30
CA ALA A 254 13.32 -4.98 2.97
C ALA A 254 13.41 -5.72 1.63
N SER A 255 12.42 -6.56 1.30
CA SER A 255 12.34 -7.27 0.01
C SER A 255 12.30 -6.30 -1.18
N GLU A 256 11.50 -5.24 -1.08
CA GLU A 256 11.33 -4.23 -2.12
C GLU A 256 12.64 -3.44 -2.26
N TYR A 257 13.24 -3.02 -1.14
CA TYR A 257 14.55 -2.37 -1.12
C TYR A 257 15.65 -3.21 -1.81
N THR A 258 15.75 -4.50 -1.49
CA THR A 258 16.73 -5.42 -2.11
C THR A 258 16.46 -5.61 -3.61
N GLN A 259 15.19 -5.68 -4.05
CA GLN A 259 14.86 -5.77 -5.47
C GLN A 259 15.30 -4.53 -6.25
N LEU A 260 15.06 -3.33 -5.70
CA LEU A 260 15.46 -2.07 -6.32
C LEU A 260 16.99 -1.96 -6.39
N THR A 261 17.67 -2.12 -5.24
CA THR A 261 19.14 -2.01 -5.14
C THR A 261 19.89 -3.17 -5.80
N GLY A 262 19.22 -4.29 -6.05
CA GLY A 262 19.72 -5.42 -6.83
C GLY A 262 20.08 -5.06 -8.28
N ARG A 263 19.57 -3.93 -8.79
CA ARG A 263 19.90 -3.41 -10.13
C ARG A 263 21.23 -2.67 -10.21
N ALA A 264 21.84 -2.30 -9.08
CA ALA A 264 23.14 -1.63 -9.07
C ALA A 264 24.30 -2.62 -9.29
N GLY A 265 25.34 -2.20 -10.00
CA GLY A 265 26.48 -3.03 -10.35
C GLY A 265 26.21 -4.00 -11.51
N ARG A 266 26.84 -3.73 -12.65
CA ARG A 266 26.80 -4.57 -13.85
C ARG A 266 27.88 -5.64 -13.76
N ARG A 267 27.46 -6.90 -13.77
CA ARG A 267 28.37 -8.06 -13.66
C ARG A 267 29.40 -8.04 -14.80
N GLY A 268 30.68 -8.16 -14.43
CA GLY A 268 31.80 -8.18 -15.38
C GLY A 268 32.22 -6.81 -15.90
N ILE A 269 31.55 -5.73 -15.49
CA ILE A 269 31.87 -4.36 -15.89
C ILE A 269 32.20 -3.51 -14.64
N ASP A 270 31.31 -3.51 -13.66
CA ASP A 270 31.47 -2.72 -12.44
C ASP A 270 32.12 -3.56 -11.32
N THR A 271 33.05 -2.96 -10.59
CA THR A 271 33.65 -3.56 -9.37
C THR A 271 32.71 -3.43 -8.17
N VAL A 272 31.96 -2.32 -8.13
CA VAL A 272 31.03 -1.97 -7.07
C VAL A 272 29.77 -1.37 -7.67
N GLY A 273 28.62 -1.78 -7.16
CA GLY A 273 27.33 -1.16 -7.39
C GLY A 273 27.02 -0.13 -6.31
N HIS A 274 26.36 0.97 -6.69
CA HIS A 274 26.02 2.06 -5.78
C HIS A 274 24.51 2.16 -5.60
N ALA A 275 24.03 2.10 -4.36
CA ALA A 275 22.61 2.33 -4.03
C ALA A 275 22.49 3.63 -3.23
N LEU A 276 21.85 4.65 -3.79
CA LEU A 276 21.70 5.97 -3.19
C LEU A 276 20.26 6.14 -2.69
N VAL A 277 20.09 6.55 -1.44
CA VAL A 277 18.78 6.89 -0.85
C VAL A 277 18.73 8.40 -0.58
N LEU A 278 17.70 9.07 -1.09
CA LEU A 278 17.54 10.51 -0.89
C LEU A 278 16.92 10.83 0.49
N TYR A 279 17.35 11.95 1.07
CA TYR A 279 16.80 12.48 2.31
C TYR A 279 15.28 12.67 2.22
N ASN A 280 14.56 12.25 3.26
CA ASN A 280 13.13 12.50 3.39
C ASN A 280 12.82 12.90 4.83
N GLN A 281 12.11 14.02 5.02
CA GLN A 281 11.75 14.54 6.34
C GLN A 281 10.85 13.60 7.18
N TYR A 282 10.24 12.59 6.56
CA TYR A 282 9.33 11.65 7.21
C TYR A 282 9.97 10.31 7.56
N VAL A 283 11.21 10.05 7.11
CA VAL A 283 11.92 8.78 7.31
C VAL A 283 13.26 9.11 7.95
N SER A 284 13.53 8.58 9.14
CA SER A 284 14.80 8.87 9.83
C SER A 284 15.95 8.08 9.22
N PHE A 285 17.17 8.59 9.36
CA PHE A 285 18.36 7.89 8.87
C PHE A 285 18.52 6.48 9.47
N ASP A 286 18.20 6.30 10.75
CA ASP A 286 18.25 4.98 11.40
C ASP A 286 17.34 3.94 10.73
N GLN A 287 16.19 4.37 10.20
CA GLN A 287 15.29 3.49 9.44
C GLN A 287 15.91 3.10 8.09
N VAL A 288 16.60 4.04 7.42
CA VAL A 288 17.33 3.78 6.17
C VAL A 288 18.43 2.76 6.41
N ALA A 289 19.25 2.97 7.45
CA ALA A 289 20.33 2.06 7.80
C ALA A 289 19.81 0.67 8.17
N ALA A 290 18.68 0.58 8.90
CA ALA A 290 18.06 -0.70 9.23
C ALA A 290 17.57 -1.46 7.98
N LEU A 291 17.03 -0.75 6.97
CA LEU A 291 16.65 -1.36 5.70
C LEU A 291 17.87 -1.87 4.93
N ALA A 292 18.95 -1.08 4.85
CA ALA A 292 20.18 -1.46 4.16
C ALA A 292 20.90 -2.66 4.82
N LEU A 293 20.75 -2.83 6.15
CA LEU A 293 21.29 -3.98 6.89
C LEU A 293 20.39 -5.21 6.85
N SER A 294 19.13 -5.08 6.42
CA SER A 294 18.18 -6.19 6.42
C SER A 294 18.50 -7.22 5.34
N ARG A 295 18.55 -8.50 5.73
CA ARG A 295 18.84 -9.64 4.83
C ARG A 295 17.71 -10.68 4.74
N SER A 296 16.60 -10.47 5.46
CA SER A 296 15.55 -11.49 5.57
C SER A 296 14.30 -11.12 4.76
N PHE A 297 13.94 -11.98 3.80
CA PHE A 297 12.67 -11.93 3.09
C PHE A 297 11.97 -13.28 3.13
N ARG A 298 10.84 -13.33 3.83
CA ARG A 298 10.00 -14.54 3.85
C ARG A 298 9.04 -14.51 2.67
N LEU A 299 9.04 -15.55 1.85
CA LEU A 299 8.03 -15.80 0.82
C LEU A 299 6.73 -16.28 1.48
N THR A 300 5.62 -15.59 1.23
CA THR A 300 4.29 -15.95 1.72
C THR A 300 3.37 -16.31 0.57
N SER A 301 2.62 -17.40 0.69
CA SER A 301 1.63 -17.79 -0.31
C SER A 301 0.46 -16.80 -0.36
N ALA A 302 0.11 -16.35 -1.56
CA ALA A 302 -1.09 -15.57 -1.82
C ALA A 302 -2.27 -16.44 -2.30
N PHE A 303 -2.11 -17.78 -2.27
CA PHE A 303 -3.10 -18.71 -2.81
C PHE A 303 -4.45 -18.62 -2.10
N ARG A 304 -5.51 -18.50 -2.89
CA ARG A 304 -6.91 -18.54 -2.44
C ARG A 304 -7.73 -19.31 -3.49
N PRO A 305 -8.72 -20.11 -3.09
CA PRO A 305 -9.61 -20.77 -4.05
C PRO A 305 -10.47 -19.71 -4.77
N THR A 306 -10.74 -19.94 -6.06
CA THR A 306 -11.60 -19.10 -6.91
C THR A 306 -12.73 -19.95 -7.50
N TYR A 307 -13.79 -19.34 -8.06
CA TYR A 307 -14.92 -20.09 -8.62
C TYR A 307 -14.52 -20.93 -9.84
N ASN A 308 -13.74 -20.38 -10.77
CA ASN A 308 -13.20 -21.11 -11.90
C ASN A 308 -12.37 -22.32 -11.45
N MET A 309 -11.49 -22.13 -10.46
CA MET A 309 -10.70 -23.23 -9.89
C MET A 309 -11.59 -24.29 -9.26
N ALA A 310 -12.61 -23.88 -8.51
CA ALA A 310 -13.55 -24.81 -7.90
C ALA A 310 -14.33 -25.61 -8.94
N ALA A 311 -14.78 -24.95 -10.01
CA ALA A 311 -15.44 -25.61 -11.12
C ALA A 311 -14.52 -26.67 -11.78
N ASN A 312 -13.28 -26.28 -12.10
CA ASN A 312 -12.30 -27.18 -12.71
C ASN A 312 -11.92 -28.37 -11.80
N LEU A 313 -11.79 -28.15 -10.49
CA LEU A 313 -11.54 -29.22 -9.53
C LEU A 313 -12.73 -30.21 -9.45
N ILE A 314 -13.96 -29.71 -9.37
CA ILE A 314 -15.17 -30.57 -9.36
C ILE A 314 -15.28 -31.37 -10.67
N GLN A 315 -14.92 -30.78 -11.80
CA GLN A 315 -15.00 -31.44 -13.10
C GLN A 315 -14.03 -32.63 -13.25
N THR A 316 -12.86 -32.54 -12.61
CA THR A 316 -11.73 -33.45 -12.87
C THR A 316 -11.38 -34.36 -11.69
N HIS A 317 -11.83 -34.04 -10.48
CA HIS A 317 -11.46 -34.73 -9.24
C HIS A 317 -12.68 -35.05 -8.39
N SER A 318 -12.60 -36.14 -7.62
CA SER A 318 -13.54 -36.39 -6.54
C SER A 318 -13.39 -35.36 -5.42
N ARG A 319 -14.41 -35.25 -4.55
CA ARG A 319 -14.37 -34.34 -3.40
C ARG A 319 -13.15 -34.58 -2.50
N GLN A 320 -12.83 -35.84 -2.25
CA GLN A 320 -11.71 -36.21 -1.39
C GLN A 320 -10.38 -35.81 -2.04
N GLU A 321 -10.22 -36.03 -3.35
CA GLU A 321 -9.03 -35.64 -4.09
C GLU A 321 -8.87 -34.12 -4.17
N ALA A 322 -9.95 -33.37 -4.40
CA ALA A 322 -9.92 -31.91 -4.43
C ALA A 322 -9.46 -31.32 -3.08
N HIS A 323 -10.01 -31.82 -1.96
CA HIS A 323 -9.57 -31.42 -0.62
C HIS A 323 -8.11 -31.82 -0.37
N HIS A 324 -7.70 -33.01 -0.81
CA HIS A 324 -6.32 -33.46 -0.69
C HIS A 324 -5.37 -32.50 -1.42
N LEU A 325 -5.68 -32.11 -2.66
CA LEU A 325 -4.86 -31.16 -3.44
C LEU A 325 -4.75 -29.79 -2.77
N LEU A 326 -5.85 -29.26 -2.22
CA LEU A 326 -5.85 -27.98 -1.50
C LEU A 326 -5.04 -28.04 -0.21
N ASN A 327 -5.08 -29.19 0.48
CA ASN A 327 -4.28 -29.41 1.68
C ASN A 327 -2.77 -29.50 1.40
N LEU A 328 -2.38 -29.87 0.17
CA LEU A 328 -1.00 -29.85 -0.29
C LEU A 328 -0.53 -28.46 -0.73
N SER A 329 -1.38 -27.42 -0.70
CA SER A 329 -0.98 -26.06 -1.08
C SER A 329 0.06 -25.46 -0.14
N PHE A 330 0.91 -24.57 -0.65
CA PHE A 330 1.90 -23.88 0.18
C PHE A 330 1.21 -23.03 1.26
N ALA A 331 0.07 -22.39 0.94
CA ALA A 331 -0.72 -21.64 1.92
C ALA A 331 -1.13 -22.50 3.13
N GLN A 332 -1.55 -23.74 2.91
CA GLN A 332 -1.89 -24.67 3.98
C GLN A 332 -0.66 -25.12 4.77
N PHE A 333 0.45 -25.39 4.09
CA PHE A 333 1.72 -25.75 4.74
C PHE A 333 2.23 -24.64 5.67
N GLN A 334 2.22 -23.38 5.20
CA GLN A 334 2.60 -22.23 6.01
C GLN A 334 1.66 -22.03 7.19
N SER A 335 0.34 -22.12 6.97
CA SER A 335 -0.65 -22.00 8.05
C SER A 335 -0.43 -23.05 9.14
N GLY A 336 -0.14 -24.29 8.77
CA GLY A 336 0.17 -25.36 9.72
C GLY A 336 1.40 -25.06 10.58
N ARG A 337 2.50 -24.59 9.99
CA ARG A 337 3.71 -24.22 10.73
C ARG A 337 3.53 -22.97 11.59
N ASP A 338 2.88 -21.94 11.05
CA ASP A 338 2.61 -20.70 11.77
C ASP A 338 1.74 -20.97 13.00
N VAL A 339 0.78 -21.92 12.94
CA VAL A 339 0.01 -22.38 14.11
C VAL A 339 0.91 -23.01 15.16
N VAL A 340 1.84 -23.89 14.79
CA VAL A 340 2.78 -24.51 15.73
C VAL A 340 3.69 -23.47 16.39
N GLU A 341 4.21 -22.51 15.62
CA GLU A 341 5.03 -21.42 16.14
C GLU A 341 4.24 -20.52 17.11
N LEU A 342 3.01 -20.15 16.73
CA LEU A 342 2.12 -19.38 17.59
C LEU A 342 1.77 -20.13 18.88
N GLN A 343 1.51 -21.45 18.82
CA GLN A 343 1.27 -22.27 20.01
C GLN A 343 2.49 -22.34 20.93
N ALA A 344 3.69 -22.50 20.36
CA ALA A 344 4.93 -22.47 21.13
C ALA A 344 5.16 -21.09 21.79
N ARG A 345 4.84 -20.00 21.08
CA ARG A 345 4.92 -18.62 21.59
C ARG A 345 3.89 -18.35 22.68
N ILE A 346 2.64 -18.80 22.51
CA ILE A 346 1.59 -18.76 23.53
C ILE A 346 2.05 -19.49 24.77
N THR A 347 2.57 -20.71 24.63
CA THR A 347 3.09 -21.51 25.75
C THR A 347 4.21 -20.76 26.49
N ARG A 348 5.14 -20.13 25.76
CA ARG A 348 6.24 -19.35 26.36
C ARG A 348 5.72 -18.11 27.08
N ARG A 349 4.81 -17.34 26.47
CA ARG A 349 4.23 -16.12 27.05
C ARG A 349 3.30 -16.44 28.24
N SER A 350 2.54 -17.54 28.17
CA SER A 350 1.73 -18.05 29.27
C SER A 350 2.58 -18.33 30.50
N LYS A 351 3.74 -18.99 30.36
CA LYS A 351 4.66 -19.22 31.49
C LYS A 351 5.13 -17.92 32.15
N GLU A 352 5.44 -16.89 31.37
CA GLU A 352 5.82 -15.58 31.90
C GLU A 352 4.64 -14.88 32.57
N ARG A 353 3.44 -14.99 32.00
CA ARG A 353 2.19 -14.51 32.60
C ARG A 353 1.95 -15.18 33.95
N ASP A 354 2.08 -16.50 34.03
CA ASP A 354 1.89 -17.27 35.27
C ASP A 354 2.90 -16.83 36.34
N ARG A 355 4.17 -16.62 35.95
CA ARG A 355 5.21 -16.07 36.85
C ARG A 355 4.86 -14.68 37.37
N LEU A 356 4.36 -13.79 36.51
CA LEU A 356 3.95 -12.44 36.91
C LEU A 356 2.69 -12.45 37.79
N ARG A 357 1.74 -13.35 37.52
CA ARG A 357 0.57 -13.58 38.39
C ARG A 357 0.99 -14.09 39.77
N GLU A 358 1.97 -14.98 39.84
CA GLU A 358 2.52 -15.44 41.12
C GLU A 358 3.19 -14.30 41.89
N GLN A 359 3.96 -13.44 41.21
CA GLN A 359 4.55 -12.24 41.82
C GLN A 359 3.52 -11.19 42.23
N ALA A 360 2.33 -11.21 41.63
CA ALA A 360 1.24 -10.31 41.97
C ALA A 360 0.47 -10.74 43.23
N LYS A 361 0.55 -12.03 43.63
CA LYS A 361 -0.17 -12.51 44.82
C LYS A 361 0.27 -11.79 46.08
N SER A 362 -0.71 -11.33 46.85
CA SER A 362 -0.48 -10.74 48.16
C SER A 362 -0.88 -11.72 49.27
N PRO A 363 -0.01 -11.97 50.28
CA PRO A 363 -0.41 -12.65 51.52
C PRO A 363 -1.47 -11.89 52.31
N PHE A 364 -1.72 -10.62 51.97
CA PHE A 364 -2.73 -9.78 52.62
C PHE A 364 -4.11 -9.86 51.95
N GLY A 365 -4.33 -10.73 50.96
CA GLY A 365 -5.64 -10.93 50.31
C GLY A 365 -5.57 -10.93 48.78
N ASP A 366 -6.72 -11.02 48.12
CA ASP A 366 -6.78 -11.04 46.66
C ASP A 366 -6.46 -9.66 46.07
N ILE A 367 -5.37 -9.59 45.31
CA ILE A 367 -4.93 -8.34 44.68
C ILE A 367 -5.87 -7.93 43.54
N ASP A 368 -6.55 -8.86 42.87
CA ASP A 368 -7.49 -8.54 41.81
C ASP A 368 -8.83 -8.07 42.40
N GLU A 369 -9.24 -8.57 43.57
CA GLU A 369 -10.36 -8.00 44.35
C GLU A 369 -10.05 -6.58 44.82
N TYR A 370 -8.83 -6.34 45.33
CA TYR A 370 -8.34 -4.99 45.64
C TYR A 370 -8.45 -4.12 44.38
N ARG A 371 -7.83 -4.52 43.28
CA ARG A 371 -7.84 -3.76 42.03
C ARG A 371 -9.25 -3.48 41.52
N ASN A 372 -10.16 -4.44 41.57
CA ASN A 372 -11.56 -4.27 41.13
C ASN A 372 -12.38 -3.39 42.08
N ALA A 373 -12.12 -3.45 43.39
CA ALA A 373 -12.78 -2.60 44.39
C ALA A 373 -12.29 -1.14 44.34
N PHE A 374 -11.06 -0.91 43.84
CA PHE A 374 -10.46 0.41 43.64
C PHE A 374 -10.52 0.93 42.19
N GLU A 375 -10.75 0.06 41.20
CA GLU A 375 -11.13 0.44 39.84
C GLU A 375 -12.60 0.87 39.88
N ILE A 376 -12.82 2.18 40.05
CA ILE A 376 -14.10 2.81 39.80
C ILE A 376 -14.43 2.57 38.32
N ARG A 377 -15.19 1.53 37.98
CA ARG A 377 -15.83 1.43 36.67
C ARG A 377 -16.98 2.43 36.64
N PRO A 378 -16.92 3.50 35.84
CA PRO A 378 -18.07 4.35 35.65
C PRO A 378 -19.10 3.61 34.81
N ASP A 379 -20.37 3.94 35.01
CA ASP A 379 -21.42 3.50 34.10
C ASP A 379 -21.06 3.97 32.68
N ALA A 380 -20.93 3.03 31.75
CA ALA A 380 -20.55 3.31 30.36
C ALA A 380 -21.48 4.35 29.73
N ARG A 381 -22.76 4.39 30.16
CA ARG A 381 -23.71 5.42 29.73
C ARG A 381 -23.31 6.82 30.15
N GLN A 382 -22.79 7.01 31.37
CA GLN A 382 -22.36 8.32 31.86
C GLN A 382 -21.12 8.84 31.13
N ILE A 383 -20.22 7.94 30.72
CA ILE A 383 -19.04 8.31 29.91
C ILE A 383 -19.49 8.74 28.51
N ILE A 384 -20.41 7.98 27.89
CA ILE A 384 -20.96 8.29 26.57
C ILE A 384 -21.68 9.64 26.62
N ASP A 385 -22.57 9.86 27.58
CA ASP A 385 -23.30 11.13 27.76
C ASP A 385 -22.33 12.32 27.98
N ALA A 386 -21.27 12.11 28.76
CA ALA A 386 -20.25 13.14 28.99
C ALA A 386 -19.45 13.45 27.71
N ILE A 387 -19.06 12.44 26.94
CA ILE A 387 -18.37 12.62 25.65
C ILE A 387 -19.26 13.36 24.65
N ASP A 388 -20.54 13.00 24.56
CA ASP A 388 -21.51 13.59 23.64
C ASP A 388 -21.79 15.06 23.97
N SER A 389 -21.60 15.46 25.22
CA SER A 389 -21.75 16.85 25.67
C SER A 389 -20.58 17.77 25.30
N LEU A 390 -19.41 17.22 24.91
CA LEU A 390 -18.20 17.99 24.63
C LEU A 390 -18.21 18.61 23.23
N LYS A 391 -17.76 19.86 23.13
CA LYS A 391 -17.69 20.60 21.87
C LYS A 391 -16.24 20.95 21.49
N PRO A 392 -15.94 21.17 20.20
CA PRO A 392 -14.66 21.73 19.78
C PRO A 392 -14.34 23.02 20.56
N GLY A 393 -13.13 23.10 21.10
CA GLY A 393 -12.65 24.14 22.01
C GLY A 393 -12.72 23.77 23.49
N ASP A 394 -13.47 22.73 23.88
CA ASP A 394 -13.56 22.34 25.29
C ASP A 394 -12.27 21.69 25.79
N LEU A 395 -11.88 22.04 27.02
CA LEU A 395 -10.71 21.51 27.70
C LEU A 395 -11.11 20.36 28.62
N ILE A 396 -10.42 19.23 28.52
CA ILE A 396 -10.58 18.08 29.42
C ILE A 396 -9.22 17.57 29.92
N LEU A 397 -9.24 16.72 30.94
CA LEU A 397 -8.09 15.95 31.37
C LEU A 397 -8.14 14.57 30.72
N VAL A 398 -7.03 14.12 30.16
CA VAL A 398 -6.91 12.79 29.53
C VAL A 398 -5.81 11.98 30.22
N PRO A 399 -6.08 10.71 30.55
CA PRO A 399 -5.10 9.83 31.17
C PRO A 399 -4.06 9.40 30.13
N LYS A 400 -2.78 9.71 30.36
CA LYS A 400 -1.68 9.19 29.54
C LYS A 400 -0.56 8.66 30.43
N SER A 401 -0.30 7.36 30.35
CA SER A 401 0.83 6.70 31.05
C SER A 401 0.90 7.00 32.56
N GLY A 402 -0.26 7.02 33.23
CA GLY A 402 -0.35 7.29 34.68
C GLY A 402 -0.22 8.76 35.09
N ARG A 403 -0.27 9.71 34.15
CA ARG A 403 -0.39 11.16 34.45
C ARG A 403 -1.57 11.76 33.70
N GLU A 404 -2.36 12.59 34.37
CA GLU A 404 -3.42 13.37 33.75
C GLU A 404 -2.81 14.53 32.95
N THR A 405 -3.14 14.62 31.67
CA THR A 405 -2.67 15.72 30.80
C THR A 405 -3.85 16.52 30.28
N LYS A 406 -3.71 17.85 30.22
CA LYS A 406 -4.76 18.72 29.69
C LYS A 406 -4.75 18.67 28.16
N ALA A 407 -5.93 18.51 27.57
CA ALA A 407 -6.14 18.52 26.12
C ALA A 407 -7.38 19.33 25.74
N ALA A 408 -7.34 19.97 24.58
CA ALA A 408 -8.50 20.60 23.97
C ALA A 408 -9.11 19.69 22.92
N VAL A 409 -10.43 19.59 22.90
CA VAL A 409 -11.20 18.94 21.83
C VAL A 409 -11.10 19.82 20.58
N ILE A 410 -10.66 19.25 19.46
CA ILE A 410 -10.53 19.95 18.18
C ILE A 410 -11.58 19.49 17.16
N ALA A 411 -12.08 18.26 17.29
CA ALA A 411 -13.18 17.74 16.47
C ALA A 411 -13.92 16.62 17.22
N THR A 412 -15.21 16.49 16.93
CA THR A 412 -16.08 15.40 17.38
C THR A 412 -16.71 14.74 16.15
N ALA A 413 -16.73 13.41 16.09
CA ALA A 413 -17.29 12.67 14.96
C ALA A 413 -18.16 11.50 15.46
N GLN A 414 -19.42 11.46 15.03
CA GLN A 414 -20.34 10.35 15.29
C GLN A 414 -19.97 9.14 14.42
N ARG A 415 -19.86 7.95 15.00
CA ARG A 415 -19.60 6.69 14.30
C ARG A 415 -20.54 5.59 14.81
N VAL A 416 -20.64 4.49 14.07
CA VAL A 416 -21.46 3.31 14.43
C VAL A 416 -21.11 2.76 15.82
N ASN A 417 -19.86 2.93 16.27
CA ASN A 417 -19.36 2.47 17.58
C ASN A 417 -19.28 3.60 18.63
N GLY A 418 -20.00 4.70 18.44
CA GLY A 418 -20.04 5.85 19.37
C GLY A 418 -19.20 7.06 18.95
N THR A 419 -19.26 8.12 19.75
CA THR A 419 -18.61 9.42 19.47
C THR A 419 -17.09 9.35 19.61
N LYS A 420 -16.39 9.76 18.55
CA LYS A 420 -14.93 9.87 18.51
C LYS A 420 -14.49 11.31 18.76
N LEU A 421 -13.68 11.52 19.78
CA LEU A 421 -13.06 12.80 20.09
C LEU A 421 -11.66 12.85 19.47
N THR A 422 -11.34 13.95 18.79
CA THR A 422 -9.97 14.30 18.42
C THR A 422 -9.52 15.45 19.30
N LEU A 423 -8.40 15.28 20.00
CA LEU A 423 -7.89 16.24 20.96
C LEU A 423 -6.44 16.60 20.69
N VAL A 424 -6.04 17.79 21.14
CA VAL A 424 -4.64 18.24 21.16
C VAL A 424 -4.23 18.51 22.59
N ALA A 425 -3.24 17.75 23.08
CA ALA A 425 -2.65 17.95 24.40
C ALA A 425 -1.67 19.14 24.41
N GLY A 426 -1.40 19.70 25.60
CA GLY A 426 -0.36 20.72 25.77
C GLY A 426 1.05 20.26 25.32
N THR A 427 1.29 18.95 25.30
CA THR A 427 2.52 18.32 24.76
C THR A 427 2.57 18.25 23.24
N LYS A 428 1.57 18.80 22.53
CA LYS A 428 1.34 18.70 21.07
C LYS A 428 0.97 17.30 20.57
N ALA A 429 0.74 16.34 21.48
CA ALA A 429 0.20 15.05 21.09
C ALA A 429 -1.23 15.22 20.59
N VAL A 430 -1.50 14.73 19.38
CA VAL A 430 -2.87 14.54 18.89
C VAL A 430 -3.36 13.20 19.41
N LEU A 431 -4.51 13.22 20.08
CA LEU A 431 -5.12 12.05 20.69
C LEU A 431 -6.46 11.82 20.03
N GLN A 432 -6.76 10.56 19.74
CA GLN A 432 -8.07 10.14 19.27
C GLN A 432 -8.63 9.20 20.31
N LEU A 433 -9.69 9.63 20.99
CA LEU A 433 -10.27 8.91 22.12
C LEU A 433 -11.76 8.63 21.86
N GLN A 434 -12.23 7.52 22.39
CA GLN A 434 -13.63 7.06 22.40
C GLN A 434 -14.01 6.67 23.83
N ALA A 435 -15.27 6.30 24.05
CA ALA A 435 -15.77 5.93 25.38
C ALA A 435 -14.92 4.85 26.09
N GLY A 436 -14.35 3.90 25.34
CA GLY A 436 -13.48 2.85 25.89
C GLY A 436 -12.09 3.32 26.34
N ASP A 437 -11.69 4.55 26.02
CA ASP A 437 -10.38 5.12 26.40
C ASP A 437 -10.43 5.94 27.70
N PHE A 438 -11.60 6.06 28.33
CA PHE A 438 -11.80 6.82 29.57
C PHE A 438 -12.12 5.90 30.75
N ASP A 439 -11.34 6.01 31.81
CA ASP A 439 -11.59 5.31 33.08
C ASP A 439 -12.63 6.05 33.96
N THR A 440 -12.94 7.32 33.65
CA THR A 440 -13.95 8.16 34.34
C THR A 440 -14.64 9.11 33.34
N PRO A 441 -15.90 9.55 33.57
CA PRO A 441 -16.58 10.46 32.65
C PRO A 441 -15.82 11.78 32.52
N PRO A 442 -15.45 12.21 31.29
CA PRO A 442 -14.61 13.39 31.11
C PRO A 442 -15.34 14.67 31.56
N VAL A 443 -14.73 15.42 32.48
CA VAL A 443 -15.28 16.69 32.99
C VAL A 443 -14.65 17.88 32.26
N LYS A 444 -15.50 18.76 31.72
CA LYS A 444 -15.09 20.02 31.09
C LYS A 444 -14.41 20.96 32.10
N GLN A 445 -13.14 21.23 31.89
CA GLN A 445 -12.28 22.10 32.72
C GLN A 445 -12.27 23.57 32.27
N GLY A 446 -12.76 23.84 31.06
CA GLY A 446 -12.75 25.17 30.45
C GLY A 446 -13.02 25.11 28.96
N HIS A 447 -12.82 26.24 28.29
CA HIS A 447 -12.98 26.37 26.85
C HIS A 447 -11.90 27.29 26.29
N ILE A 448 -11.38 26.95 25.12
CA ILE A 448 -10.49 27.80 24.33
C ILE A 448 -11.13 28.04 22.97
N VAL A 449 -11.01 29.26 22.48
CA VAL A 449 -11.35 29.54 21.08
C VAL A 449 -10.33 28.80 20.21
N LEU A 450 -10.79 28.00 19.25
CA LEU A 450 -9.91 27.36 18.29
C LEU A 450 -9.47 28.37 17.21
N PRO A 451 -8.24 28.30 16.68
CA PRO A 451 -7.83 29.11 15.55
C PRO A 451 -8.71 28.85 14.32
N ASP A 452 -8.99 29.89 13.51
CA ASP A 452 -9.69 29.77 12.24
C ASP A 452 -8.79 29.06 11.22
N SER A 453 -8.83 27.73 11.19
CA SER A 453 -8.20 26.92 10.15
C SER A 453 -8.99 25.63 9.93
N LEU A 454 -9.40 25.37 8.68
CA LEU A 454 -10.17 24.19 8.27
C LEU A 454 -9.37 22.87 8.34
N ALA A 455 -8.06 22.92 8.58
CA ALA A 455 -7.18 21.74 8.63
C ALA A 455 -6.71 21.43 10.05
N PHE A 456 -7.54 20.71 10.81
CA PHE A 456 -7.32 20.30 12.21
C PHE A 456 -6.06 19.41 12.42
N THR A 457 -5.46 18.91 11.33
CA THR A 457 -4.24 18.08 11.33
C THR A 457 -2.95 18.87 11.04
N SER A 458 -3.05 20.17 10.76
CA SER A 458 -1.85 20.94 10.42
C SER A 458 -0.93 21.13 11.63
N PRO A 459 0.40 20.98 11.49
CA PRO A 459 1.35 21.18 12.60
C PRO A 459 1.28 22.58 13.23
N LYS A 460 0.87 23.60 12.46
CA LYS A 460 0.66 24.97 12.94
C LYS A 460 -0.56 25.06 13.87
N PHE A 461 -1.69 24.48 13.45
CA PHE A 461 -2.90 24.41 14.26
C PHE A 461 -2.65 23.66 15.57
N ILE A 462 -2.01 22.49 15.51
CA ILE A 462 -1.68 21.67 16.69
C ILE A 462 -0.78 22.45 17.67
N LYS A 463 0.26 23.13 17.16
CA LYS A 463 1.17 23.94 17.99
C LYS A 463 0.44 25.08 18.68
N GLU A 464 -0.47 25.76 17.98
CA GLU A 464 -1.22 26.89 18.51
C GLU A 464 -2.25 26.47 19.56
N VAL A 465 -3.00 25.41 19.29
CA VAL A 465 -3.95 24.82 20.24
C VAL A 465 -3.20 24.33 21.49
N ALA A 466 -2.06 23.64 21.34
CA ALA A 466 -1.26 23.18 22.48
C ALA A 466 -0.77 24.34 23.37
N LEU A 467 -0.37 25.47 22.77
CA LEU A 467 0.02 26.67 23.53
C LEU A 467 -1.18 27.28 24.29
N ARG A 468 -2.36 27.34 23.67
CA ARG A 468 -3.59 27.83 24.32
C ARG A 468 -4.01 26.91 25.49
N VAL A 469 -3.89 25.60 25.31
CA VAL A 469 -4.11 24.59 26.36
C VAL A 469 -3.16 24.80 27.55
N MET A 470 -1.86 25.03 27.29
CA MET A 470 -0.87 25.26 28.35
C MET A 470 -1.09 26.57 29.11
N ARG A 471 -1.52 27.64 28.42
CA ARG A 471 -1.73 28.97 29.02
C ARG A 471 -3.02 29.09 29.83
N THR A 472 -4.01 28.26 29.54
CA THR A 472 -5.32 28.34 30.21
C THR A 472 -5.23 27.72 31.61
N LYS A 473 -5.41 28.55 32.65
CA LYS A 473 -5.53 28.05 34.04
C LYS A 473 -6.85 27.28 34.18
N PRO A 474 -6.86 26.12 34.86
CA PRO A 474 -8.10 25.38 35.07
C PRO A 474 -9.08 26.26 35.85
N ASN A 475 -10.34 26.25 35.43
CA ASN A 475 -11.37 26.94 36.19
C ASN A 475 -11.56 26.16 37.49
N LYS A 476 -11.38 26.79 38.66
CA LYS A 476 -11.81 26.21 39.95
C LYS A 476 -13.34 26.30 40.05
N LEU A 477 -14.05 25.75 39.08
CA LEU A 477 -15.47 25.48 39.23
C LEU A 477 -15.55 24.19 40.04
N HIS A 478 -16.21 24.29 41.19
CA HIS A 478 -16.48 23.22 42.14
C HIS A 478 -16.49 21.83 41.47
N ALA A 479 -15.41 21.07 41.68
CA ALA A 479 -15.60 19.67 41.97
C ALA A 479 -16.51 19.69 43.21
N LYS A 480 -17.83 19.55 43.01
CA LYS A 480 -18.66 18.99 44.07
C LYS A 480 -17.95 17.70 44.41
N SER A 481 -17.26 17.72 45.53
CA SER A 481 -16.84 16.54 46.24
C SER A 481 -18.03 15.60 46.22
N SER A 482 -17.97 14.60 45.37
CA SER A 482 -18.71 13.38 45.65
C SER A 482 -18.24 12.98 47.06
N PRO A 483 -19.18 12.72 47.97
CA PRO A 483 -18.88 12.59 49.39
C PRO A 483 -17.78 11.55 49.59
N SER A 484 -16.81 11.92 50.43
CA SER A 484 -15.81 11.07 51.07
C SER A 484 -16.04 9.56 50.86
N LYS A 485 -15.27 8.96 49.96
CA LYS A 485 -14.96 7.52 49.99
C LYS A 485 -13.46 7.29 50.20
N ASN A 486 -12.89 8.00 51.18
CA ASN A 486 -11.63 7.61 51.82
C ASN A 486 -11.84 6.48 52.85
N PHE A 487 -13.07 5.97 52.99
CA PHE A 487 -13.40 4.91 53.97
C PHE A 487 -13.08 3.49 53.48
N THR A 488 -12.79 3.29 52.20
CA THR A 488 -12.48 1.95 51.64
C THR A 488 -11.00 1.71 51.40
N GLU A 489 -10.14 2.74 51.27
CA GLU A 489 -8.66 2.57 51.18
C GLU A 489 -8.09 1.85 52.42
N LEU A 490 -8.72 2.04 53.58
CA LEU A 490 -8.30 1.50 54.87
C LEU A 490 -8.92 0.13 55.20
N SER A 491 -9.89 -0.37 54.43
CA SER A 491 -10.63 -1.59 54.78
C SER A 491 -10.22 -2.83 54.00
N HIS A 492 -9.57 -2.69 52.84
CA HIS A 492 -9.10 -3.85 52.08
C HIS A 492 -7.74 -4.28 52.63
N THR A 493 -7.63 -5.51 53.12
CA THR A 493 -6.44 -6.05 53.79
C THR A 493 -5.17 -5.91 52.95
N VAL A 494 -5.28 -6.02 51.62
CA VAL A 494 -4.19 -5.79 50.63
C VAL A 494 -3.61 -4.38 50.65
N SER A 495 -4.32 -3.35 51.15
CA SER A 495 -3.77 -1.97 51.24
C SER A 495 -2.61 -1.85 52.22
N GLN A 496 -2.47 -2.80 53.14
CA GLN A 496 -1.40 -2.86 54.15
C GLN A 496 -0.14 -3.59 53.66
N ASP A 497 -0.13 -4.02 52.40
CA ASP A 497 0.97 -4.76 51.82
C ASP A 497 2.20 -3.87 51.54
N PRO A 498 3.37 -4.11 52.17
CA PRO A 498 4.57 -3.30 51.98
C PRO A 498 5.15 -3.37 50.56
N GLU A 499 4.83 -4.42 49.79
CA GLU A 499 5.25 -4.58 48.40
C GLU A 499 4.14 -4.26 47.39
N LEU A 500 3.02 -3.67 47.84
CA LEU A 500 1.82 -3.45 47.03
C LEU A 500 2.11 -2.87 45.64
N ARG A 501 2.97 -1.83 45.57
CA ARG A 501 3.32 -1.19 44.29
C ARG A 501 4.00 -2.16 43.30
N ARG A 502 4.89 -3.02 43.78
CA ARG A 502 5.59 -4.02 42.96
C ARG A 502 4.61 -5.08 42.47
N ARG A 503 3.71 -5.54 43.34
CA ARG A 503 2.68 -6.55 43.02
C ARG A 503 1.63 -6.01 42.04
N LEU A 504 1.24 -4.74 42.16
CA LEU A 504 0.38 -4.06 41.20
C LEU A 504 1.04 -3.89 39.81
N ILE A 505 2.34 -3.60 39.76
CA ILE A 505 3.09 -3.56 38.49
C ILE A 505 3.16 -4.95 37.86
N ALA A 506 3.36 -6.00 38.67
CA ALA A 506 3.35 -7.38 38.20
C ALA A 506 1.96 -7.80 37.67
N ALA A 507 0.89 -7.46 38.39
CA ALA A 507 -0.49 -7.71 37.99
C ALA A 507 -0.83 -7.03 36.65
N LYS A 508 -0.52 -5.73 36.53
CA LYS A 508 -0.73 -4.97 35.29
C LYS A 508 0.10 -5.48 34.11
N SER A 509 1.32 -5.94 34.39
CA SER A 509 2.17 -6.56 33.36
C SER A 509 1.60 -7.91 32.92
N ALA A 510 1.02 -8.69 33.83
CA ALA A 510 0.33 -9.94 33.52
C ALA A 510 -0.91 -9.69 32.64
N ASP A 511 -1.76 -8.70 32.95
CA ASP A 511 -2.94 -8.37 32.14
C ASP A 511 -2.57 -7.97 30.70
N ARG A 512 -1.43 -7.29 30.55
CA ARG A 512 -0.92 -6.95 29.22
C ARG A 512 -0.57 -8.22 28.44
N ILE A 513 0.05 -9.20 29.09
CA ILE A 513 0.34 -10.49 28.47
C ILE A 513 -0.97 -11.27 28.21
N ASP A 514 -1.94 -11.26 29.11
CA ASP A 514 -3.25 -11.89 28.90
C ASP A 514 -3.95 -11.31 27.66
N SER A 515 -3.89 -9.98 27.48
CA SER A 515 -4.41 -9.30 26.28
C SER A 515 -3.66 -9.71 25.00
N GLU A 516 -2.32 -9.79 25.06
CA GLU A 516 -1.49 -10.27 23.95
C GLU A 516 -1.80 -11.75 23.60
N LEU A 517 -2.02 -12.60 24.62
CA LEU A 517 -2.38 -14.01 24.47
C LEU A 517 -3.76 -14.16 23.81
N ALA A 518 -4.77 -13.43 24.26
CA ALA A 518 -6.10 -13.44 23.65
C ALA A 518 -6.06 -13.09 22.15
N ILE A 519 -5.23 -12.11 21.75
CA ILE A 519 -5.02 -11.76 20.35
C ILE A 519 -4.34 -12.91 19.59
N MET A 520 -3.33 -13.56 20.18
CA MET A 520 -2.64 -14.70 19.56
C MET A 520 -3.55 -15.92 19.41
N GLU A 521 -4.37 -16.22 20.41
CA GLU A 521 -5.36 -17.31 20.38
C GLU A 521 -6.46 -17.07 19.34
N ALA A 522 -7.01 -15.84 19.28
CA ALA A 522 -7.94 -15.45 18.24
C ALA A 522 -7.34 -15.58 16.84
N ARG A 523 -6.04 -15.26 16.69
CA ARG A 523 -5.32 -15.44 15.43
C ARG A 523 -5.14 -16.91 15.04
N ILE A 524 -4.86 -17.81 15.99
CA ILE A 524 -4.85 -19.25 15.74
C ILE A 524 -6.22 -19.70 15.26
N ASN A 525 -7.30 -19.35 15.98
CA ASN A 525 -8.66 -19.73 15.61
C ASN A 525 -9.05 -19.22 14.21
N LYS A 526 -8.59 -18.02 13.83
CA LYS A 526 -8.76 -17.48 12.47
C LYS A 526 -7.87 -18.17 11.44
N SER A 527 -6.64 -18.53 11.80
CA SER A 527 -5.68 -19.26 10.95
C SER A 527 -6.05 -20.75 10.78
N VAL A 528 -6.96 -21.27 11.61
CA VAL A 528 -7.53 -22.62 11.52
C VAL A 528 -8.61 -22.70 10.43
N GLN A 529 -9.08 -21.59 9.86
CA GLN A 529 -9.85 -21.62 8.61
C GLN A 529 -8.92 -22.06 7.46
N SER A 530 -8.92 -23.37 7.20
CA SER A 530 -8.14 -23.99 6.14
C SER A 530 -8.56 -23.48 4.77
N VAL A 531 -7.62 -23.55 3.81
CA VAL A 531 -7.91 -23.33 2.38
C VAL A 531 -9.12 -24.16 1.93
N SER A 532 -9.26 -25.37 2.47
CA SER A 532 -10.37 -26.30 2.21
C SER A 532 -11.72 -25.80 2.74
N ALA A 533 -11.76 -25.11 3.88
CA ALA A 533 -13.01 -24.54 4.41
C ALA A 533 -13.56 -23.45 3.50
N LYS A 534 -12.70 -22.55 3.01
CA LYS A 534 -13.10 -21.51 2.04
C LYS A 534 -13.55 -22.10 0.71
N PHE A 535 -12.92 -23.19 0.30
CA PHE A 535 -13.34 -23.94 -0.87
C PHE A 535 -14.72 -24.58 -0.68
N ASP A 536 -15.02 -25.16 0.49
CA ASP A 536 -16.37 -25.66 0.81
C ASP A 536 -17.41 -24.52 0.79
N GLU A 537 -17.09 -23.33 1.33
CA GLU A 537 -17.97 -22.14 1.28
C GLU A 537 -18.27 -21.72 -0.16
N LEU A 538 -17.26 -21.70 -1.03
CA LEU A 538 -17.43 -21.43 -2.48
C LEU A 538 -18.33 -22.47 -3.14
N VAL A 539 -18.08 -23.76 -2.90
CA VAL A 539 -18.87 -24.85 -3.49
C VAL A 539 -20.32 -24.79 -3.01
N GLN A 540 -20.57 -24.46 -1.74
CA GLN A 540 -21.93 -24.28 -1.21
C GLN A 540 -22.66 -23.11 -1.89
N LEU A 541 -21.97 -21.98 -2.11
CA LEU A 541 -22.55 -20.87 -2.85
C LEU A 541 -22.85 -21.28 -4.30
N MET A 542 -21.91 -21.95 -4.99
CA MET A 542 -22.12 -22.48 -6.34
C MET A 542 -23.29 -23.46 -6.41
N GLN A 543 -23.52 -24.29 -5.39
CA GLN A 543 -24.67 -25.18 -5.31
C GLN A 543 -25.99 -24.41 -5.18
N ARG A 544 -26.05 -23.41 -4.27
CA ARG A 544 -27.25 -22.57 -4.11
C ARG A 544 -27.61 -21.80 -5.38
N ARG A 545 -26.60 -21.46 -6.18
CA ARG A 545 -26.76 -20.75 -7.46
C ARG A 545 -26.93 -21.66 -8.67
N GLY A 546 -26.95 -22.98 -8.49
CA GLY A 546 -27.23 -23.93 -9.57
C GLY A 546 -26.05 -24.28 -10.48
N TYR A 547 -24.82 -23.91 -10.13
CA TYR A 547 -23.61 -24.27 -10.89
C TYR A 547 -23.13 -25.70 -10.59
N VAL A 548 -23.48 -26.23 -9.42
CA VAL A 548 -23.03 -27.54 -8.93
C VAL A 548 -24.21 -28.31 -8.37
N SER A 549 -24.32 -29.59 -8.74
CA SER A 549 -25.28 -30.53 -8.14
C SER A 549 -24.61 -31.87 -7.88
N ALA A 550 -24.74 -32.39 -6.66
CA ALA A 550 -24.18 -33.69 -6.26
C ALA A 550 -22.70 -33.91 -6.68
N TRP A 551 -21.85 -32.89 -6.48
CA TRP A 551 -20.43 -32.90 -6.90
C TRP A 551 -20.22 -33.07 -8.41
N ASN A 552 -21.14 -32.58 -9.22
CA ASN A 552 -20.99 -32.48 -10.67
C ASN A 552 -21.34 -31.06 -11.13
N LEU A 553 -20.68 -30.60 -12.19
CA LEU A 553 -21.02 -29.34 -12.83
C LEU A 553 -22.32 -29.46 -13.62
N THR A 554 -23.20 -28.49 -13.45
CA THR A 554 -24.31 -28.23 -14.39
C THR A 554 -23.77 -27.60 -15.67
N ASP A 555 -24.63 -27.37 -16.67
CA ASP A 555 -24.20 -26.68 -17.90
C ASP A 555 -23.71 -25.24 -17.63
N GLN A 556 -24.32 -24.56 -16.66
CA GLN A 556 -23.83 -23.27 -16.14
C GLN A 556 -22.46 -23.42 -15.47
N GLY A 557 -22.27 -24.47 -14.66
CA GLY A 557 -20.98 -24.85 -14.06
C GLY A 557 -19.87 -25.03 -15.11
N ARG A 558 -20.18 -25.72 -16.21
CA ARG A 558 -19.22 -25.96 -17.31
C ARG A 558 -18.88 -24.67 -18.06
N THR A 559 -19.84 -23.76 -18.18
CA THR A 559 -19.61 -22.42 -18.77
C THR A 559 -18.64 -21.63 -17.89
N LEU A 560 -18.89 -21.57 -16.58
CA LEU A 560 -18.02 -20.91 -15.59
C LEU A 560 -16.58 -21.46 -15.59
N ALA A 561 -16.40 -22.79 -15.73
CA ALA A 561 -15.09 -23.42 -15.78
C ALA A 561 -14.21 -22.94 -16.95
N ARG A 562 -14.81 -22.35 -17.99
CA ARG A 562 -14.14 -21.85 -19.19
C ARG A 562 -13.90 -20.34 -19.17
N ILE A 563 -14.35 -19.64 -18.12
CA ILE A 563 -14.13 -18.20 -17.94
C ILE A 563 -12.94 -17.99 -17.00
N PHE A 564 -11.86 -17.46 -17.53
CA PHE A 564 -10.62 -17.13 -16.83
C PHE A 564 -10.59 -15.64 -16.55
N HIS A 565 -11.28 -15.21 -15.51
CA HIS A 565 -11.37 -13.81 -15.08
C HIS A 565 -11.52 -13.74 -13.55
N GLU A 566 -11.11 -12.64 -12.93
CA GLU A 566 -11.26 -12.46 -11.47
C GLU A 566 -12.72 -12.29 -11.03
N LEU A 567 -13.59 -11.88 -11.96
CA LEU A 567 -15.04 -11.73 -11.80
C LEU A 567 -15.81 -12.84 -12.55
N ASP A 568 -15.22 -14.03 -12.63
CA ASP A 568 -15.73 -15.19 -13.36
C ASP A 568 -17.21 -15.51 -13.08
N LEU A 569 -17.64 -15.49 -11.81
CA LEU A 569 -19.03 -15.73 -11.42
C LEU A 569 -19.98 -14.65 -11.96
N VAL A 570 -19.61 -13.37 -11.85
CA VAL A 570 -20.44 -12.26 -12.35
C VAL A 570 -20.57 -12.32 -13.87
N VAL A 571 -19.50 -12.64 -14.58
CA VAL A 571 -19.52 -12.83 -16.05
C VAL A 571 -20.44 -14.00 -16.41
N ALA A 572 -20.34 -15.12 -15.70
CA ALA A 572 -21.14 -16.32 -15.97
C ALA A 572 -22.64 -16.07 -15.71
N GLU A 573 -23.00 -15.32 -14.67
CA GLU A 573 -24.40 -14.97 -14.40
C GLU A 573 -24.93 -13.95 -15.39
N ALA A 574 -24.14 -12.93 -15.75
CA ALA A 574 -24.54 -11.97 -16.77
C ALA A 574 -24.80 -12.63 -18.13
N LEU A 575 -24.01 -13.64 -18.50
CA LEU A 575 -24.26 -14.49 -19.68
C LEU A 575 -25.53 -15.31 -19.56
N THR A 576 -25.80 -15.89 -18.39
CA THR A 576 -26.97 -16.72 -18.13
C THR A 576 -28.27 -15.91 -18.14
N ASP A 577 -28.21 -14.68 -17.63
CA ASP A 577 -29.32 -13.73 -17.59
C ASP A 577 -29.52 -13.00 -18.94
N GLY A 578 -28.72 -13.31 -19.96
CA GLY A 578 -28.80 -12.70 -21.29
C GLY A 578 -28.46 -11.21 -21.33
N LEU A 579 -27.70 -10.71 -20.34
CA LEU A 579 -27.38 -9.27 -20.27
C LEU A 579 -26.49 -8.80 -21.42
N PHE A 580 -25.74 -9.73 -22.03
CA PHE A 580 -24.87 -9.48 -23.18
C PHE A 580 -25.54 -9.68 -24.53
N ASP A 581 -26.79 -10.14 -24.55
CA ASP A 581 -27.55 -10.37 -25.78
C ASP A 581 -28.10 -9.05 -26.35
N ASP A 582 -28.49 -9.03 -27.62
CA ASP A 582 -29.01 -7.86 -28.33
C ASP A 582 -28.08 -6.62 -28.29
N LEU A 583 -26.76 -6.84 -28.23
CA LEU A 583 -25.76 -5.77 -28.26
C LEU A 583 -24.92 -5.84 -29.53
N ASN A 584 -24.66 -4.68 -30.13
CA ASN A 584 -23.66 -4.60 -31.19
C ASN A 584 -22.23 -4.71 -30.61
N ALA A 585 -21.24 -4.82 -31.49
CA ALA A 585 -19.84 -4.98 -31.09
C ALA A 585 -19.32 -3.87 -30.16
N ALA A 586 -19.64 -2.60 -30.45
CA ALA A 586 -19.18 -1.46 -29.63
C ALA A 586 -19.90 -1.39 -28.28
N GLU A 587 -21.20 -1.68 -28.27
CA GLU A 587 -22.01 -1.77 -27.05
C GLU A 587 -21.54 -2.88 -26.12
N LEU A 588 -21.25 -4.06 -26.68
CA LEU A 588 -20.75 -5.20 -25.91
C LEU A 588 -19.34 -4.93 -25.35
N ALA A 589 -18.44 -4.35 -26.16
CA ALA A 589 -17.12 -3.94 -25.69
C ALA A 589 -17.21 -2.93 -24.54
N SER A 590 -18.06 -1.91 -24.69
CA SER A 590 -18.31 -0.87 -23.68
C SER A 590 -18.85 -1.46 -22.38
N LEU A 591 -19.84 -2.35 -22.43
CA LEU A 591 -20.37 -2.98 -21.22
C LEU A 591 -19.35 -3.91 -20.55
N LEU A 592 -18.56 -4.64 -21.33
CA LEU A 592 -17.55 -5.55 -20.78
C LEU A 592 -16.30 -4.82 -20.25
N SER A 593 -16.07 -3.58 -20.63
CA SER A 593 -14.96 -2.77 -20.11
C SER A 593 -15.06 -2.63 -18.58
N THR A 594 -16.26 -2.71 -18.00
CA THR A 594 -16.48 -2.57 -16.56
C THR A 594 -15.93 -3.72 -15.72
N PHE A 595 -15.69 -4.86 -16.37
CA PHE A 595 -15.08 -6.02 -15.72
C PHE A 595 -13.57 -5.91 -15.64
N VAL A 596 -12.93 -5.18 -16.55
CA VAL A 596 -11.46 -5.12 -16.64
C VAL A 596 -10.87 -3.81 -16.13
N TYR A 597 -11.63 -2.72 -16.18
CA TYR A 597 -11.18 -1.42 -15.70
C TYR A 597 -11.32 -1.28 -14.18
N GLU A 598 -10.43 -0.48 -13.61
CA GLU A 598 -10.44 -0.07 -12.21
C GLU A 598 -9.77 1.29 -12.07
N PHE A 599 -10.49 2.26 -11.49
CA PHE A 599 -9.93 3.54 -11.13
C PHE A 599 -9.03 3.42 -9.88
N ARG A 600 -7.72 3.65 -10.07
CA ARG A 600 -6.68 3.41 -9.04
C ARG A 600 -6.01 4.69 -8.54
N ARG A 601 -6.78 5.74 -8.24
CA ARG A 601 -6.27 7.00 -7.68
C ARG A 601 -6.89 7.29 -6.31
N ALA A 602 -6.23 8.15 -5.53
CA ALA A 602 -6.68 8.54 -4.20
C ALA A 602 -7.87 9.52 -4.21
N GLU A 603 -8.10 10.14 -5.36
CA GLU A 603 -9.20 11.08 -5.59
C GLU A 603 -10.50 10.33 -5.84
N ASP A 604 -11.63 11.01 -5.71
CA ASP A 604 -12.91 10.42 -6.08
C ASP A 604 -12.92 10.15 -7.60
N PRO A 605 -13.42 8.99 -8.06
CA PRO A 605 -13.49 8.70 -9.47
C PRO A 605 -14.36 9.75 -10.18
N PRO A 606 -13.97 10.19 -11.39
CA PRO A 606 -14.80 11.09 -12.17
C PRO A 606 -16.16 10.45 -12.44
N ARG A 607 -17.19 11.28 -12.66
CA ARG A 607 -18.51 10.75 -13.00
C ARG A 607 -18.42 10.03 -14.33
N PRO A 608 -18.76 8.73 -14.39
CA PRO A 608 -18.65 7.95 -15.61
C PRO A 608 -19.67 8.44 -16.64
N ILE A 609 -19.25 8.48 -17.91
CA ILE A 609 -20.14 8.74 -19.04
C ILE A 609 -20.62 7.37 -19.54
N ILE A 610 -21.92 7.11 -19.39
CA ILE A 610 -22.53 5.86 -19.79
C ILE A 610 -23.28 6.11 -21.11
N PRO A 611 -22.99 5.36 -22.19
CA PRO A 611 -23.76 5.44 -23.42
C PRO A 611 -25.26 5.24 -23.14
N THR A 612 -26.10 6.09 -23.73
CA THR A 612 -27.55 6.12 -23.44
C THR A 612 -28.24 4.80 -23.76
N THR A 613 -27.78 4.10 -24.80
CA THR A 613 -28.28 2.77 -25.19
C THR A 613 -27.97 1.69 -24.13
N LEU A 614 -26.91 1.88 -23.34
CA LEU A 614 -26.45 0.93 -22.32
C LEU A 614 -26.94 1.22 -20.91
N ALA A 615 -27.53 2.38 -20.65
CA ALA A 615 -27.89 2.82 -19.29
C ALA A 615 -28.76 1.80 -18.53
N SER A 616 -29.73 1.18 -19.21
CA SER A 616 -30.58 0.15 -18.61
C SER A 616 -29.82 -1.14 -18.33
N LYS A 617 -29.04 -1.65 -19.30
CA LYS A 617 -28.26 -2.89 -19.14
C LYS A 617 -27.17 -2.74 -18.08
N TRP A 618 -26.49 -1.60 -18.02
CA TRP A 618 -25.53 -1.27 -16.98
C TRP A 618 -26.16 -1.31 -15.58
N LYS A 619 -27.32 -0.67 -15.41
CA LYS A 619 -28.02 -0.66 -14.11
C LYS A 619 -28.38 -2.08 -13.64
N THR A 620 -28.82 -2.94 -14.56
CA THR A 620 -29.12 -4.34 -14.25
C THR A 620 -27.86 -5.13 -13.91
N LEU A 621 -26.78 -4.95 -14.68
CA LEU A 621 -25.49 -5.60 -14.44
C LEU A 621 -24.89 -5.20 -13.08
N GLN A 622 -24.93 -3.91 -12.75
CA GLN A 622 -24.47 -3.41 -11.46
C GLN A 622 -25.31 -3.97 -10.29
N ALA A 623 -26.63 -4.08 -10.46
CA ALA A 623 -27.50 -4.70 -9.46
C ALA A 623 -27.19 -6.20 -9.27
N LEU A 624 -26.91 -6.91 -10.35
CA LEU A 624 -26.48 -8.32 -10.32
C LEU A 624 -25.17 -8.49 -9.55
N SER A 625 -24.13 -7.71 -9.89
CA SER A 625 -22.84 -7.73 -9.19
C SER A 625 -22.99 -7.43 -7.69
N ASN A 626 -23.76 -6.39 -7.33
CA ASN A 626 -24.01 -6.05 -5.93
C ASN A 626 -24.72 -7.18 -5.17
N LYS A 627 -25.67 -7.87 -5.82
CA LYS A 627 -26.37 -9.01 -5.22
C LYS A 627 -25.41 -10.18 -5.00
N ILE A 628 -24.56 -10.50 -5.98
CA ILE A 628 -23.53 -11.55 -5.83
C ILE A 628 -22.59 -11.22 -4.68
N ALA A 629 -22.14 -9.97 -4.55
CA ALA A 629 -21.26 -9.54 -3.46
C ALA A 629 -21.93 -9.69 -2.07
N GLN A 630 -23.22 -9.40 -1.96
CA GLN A 630 -23.99 -9.64 -0.73
C GLN A 630 -24.11 -11.13 -0.41
N ASP A 631 -24.33 -11.96 -1.43
CA ASP A 631 -24.43 -13.41 -1.27
C ASP A 631 -23.07 -14.02 -0.87
N GLU A 632 -21.95 -13.48 -1.38
CA GLU A 632 -20.59 -13.81 -0.96
C GLU A 632 -20.35 -13.48 0.52
N GLU A 633 -20.66 -12.24 0.93
CA GLU A 633 -20.49 -11.80 2.30
C GLU A 633 -21.34 -12.63 3.28
N SER A 634 -22.59 -12.93 2.91
CA SER A 634 -23.48 -13.80 3.70
C SER A 634 -22.97 -15.23 3.85
N SER A 635 -22.08 -15.67 2.94
CA SER A 635 -21.46 -17.00 2.94
C SER A 635 -20.12 -17.03 3.69
N GLY A 636 -19.67 -15.92 4.26
CA GLY A 636 -18.36 -15.80 4.89
C GLY A 636 -17.19 -15.62 3.92
N LEU A 637 -17.48 -15.42 2.62
CA LEU A 637 -16.48 -15.19 1.59
C LEU A 637 -16.08 -13.71 1.54
N SER A 638 -14.90 -13.43 0.99
CA SER A 638 -14.52 -12.04 0.69
C SER A 638 -15.23 -11.61 -0.59
N PRO A 639 -16.04 -10.54 -0.57
CA PRO A 639 -16.77 -10.10 -1.74
C PRO A 639 -15.81 -9.66 -2.85
N HIS A 640 -16.20 -9.89 -4.10
CA HIS A 640 -15.49 -9.36 -5.25
C HIS A 640 -15.51 -7.82 -5.28
N ARG A 641 -14.59 -7.23 -6.05
CA ARG A 641 -14.57 -5.77 -6.26
C ARG A 641 -15.78 -5.32 -7.09
N SER A 642 -16.22 -4.08 -6.88
CA SER A 642 -17.27 -3.47 -7.70
C SER A 642 -16.85 -3.31 -9.16
N LEU A 643 -17.82 -3.43 -10.06
CA LEU A 643 -17.65 -3.07 -11.48
C LEU A 643 -17.43 -1.57 -11.64
N ASP A 644 -16.56 -1.19 -12.59
CA ASP A 644 -16.18 0.20 -12.81
C ASP A 644 -16.59 0.71 -14.20
N PRO A 645 -17.58 1.61 -14.30
CA PRO A 645 -18.06 2.15 -15.58
C PRO A 645 -17.15 3.23 -16.20
N GLY A 646 -16.00 3.56 -15.59
CA GLY A 646 -15.18 4.71 -15.96
C GLY A 646 -14.58 4.70 -17.37
N LEU A 647 -14.59 3.56 -18.09
CA LEU A 647 -14.13 3.45 -19.49
C LEU A 647 -15.23 3.08 -20.48
N MET A 648 -16.50 3.10 -20.10
CA MET A 648 -17.58 2.67 -20.99
C MET A 648 -17.65 3.51 -22.27
N ASP A 649 -17.62 4.84 -22.15
CA ASP A 649 -17.65 5.78 -23.28
C ASP A 649 -16.39 5.68 -24.14
N VAL A 650 -15.21 5.69 -23.53
CA VAL A 650 -13.91 5.58 -24.22
C VAL A 650 -13.85 4.28 -25.03
N THR A 651 -14.30 3.17 -24.44
CA THR A 651 -14.31 1.87 -25.11
C THR A 651 -15.34 1.82 -26.24
N PHE A 652 -16.51 2.44 -26.05
CA PHE A 652 -17.53 2.54 -27.09
C PHE A 652 -17.02 3.31 -28.31
N ALA A 653 -16.43 4.48 -28.08
CA ALA A 653 -15.82 5.34 -29.11
C ALA A 653 -14.69 4.59 -29.86
N TRP A 654 -13.78 3.95 -29.12
CA TRP A 654 -12.72 3.16 -29.70
C TRP A 654 -13.22 1.97 -30.54
N ALA A 655 -14.22 1.23 -30.05
CA ALA A 655 -14.80 0.13 -30.82
C ALA A 655 -15.61 0.62 -32.04
N SER A 656 -16.07 1.88 -32.03
CA SER A 656 -16.81 2.50 -33.14
C SER A 656 -15.91 3.08 -34.23
N GLY A 657 -14.61 3.27 -33.96
CA GLY A 657 -13.63 3.72 -34.95
C GLY A 657 -12.96 5.06 -34.64
N ASP A 658 -13.28 5.72 -33.53
CA ASP A 658 -12.75 7.05 -33.20
C ASP A 658 -11.23 7.03 -32.93
N GLU A 659 -10.51 8.10 -33.29
CA GLU A 659 -9.05 8.12 -33.17
C GLU A 659 -8.59 8.21 -31.70
N LEU A 660 -7.38 7.69 -31.42
CA LEU A 660 -6.84 7.63 -30.06
C LEU A 660 -6.77 9.03 -29.41
N ILE A 661 -6.39 10.03 -30.20
CA ILE A 661 -6.23 11.42 -29.74
C ILE A 661 -7.54 12.03 -29.23
N ASP A 662 -8.68 11.59 -29.76
CA ASP A 662 -10.00 12.12 -29.38
C ASP A 662 -10.55 11.45 -28.12
N ILE A 663 -10.14 10.20 -27.85
CA ILE A 663 -10.67 9.40 -26.75
C ILE A 663 -9.77 9.39 -25.50
N LEU A 664 -8.48 9.70 -25.66
CA LEU A 664 -7.53 9.68 -24.54
C LEU A 664 -7.70 10.95 -23.69
N ASN A 665 -7.90 10.77 -22.39
CA ASN A 665 -8.03 11.88 -21.44
C ASN A 665 -6.83 11.91 -20.47
N GLU A 666 -6.68 13.01 -19.72
CA GLU A 666 -5.59 13.16 -18.73
C GLU A 666 -5.64 12.09 -17.62
N ASP A 667 -6.79 11.44 -17.44
CA ASP A 667 -7.00 10.43 -16.41
C ASP A 667 -6.54 9.02 -16.83
N LEU A 668 -6.41 8.78 -18.13
CA LEU A 668 -6.06 7.48 -18.71
C LEU A 668 -4.77 7.58 -19.51
N THR A 669 -3.69 6.95 -19.01
CA THR A 669 -2.46 6.85 -19.79
C THR A 669 -2.62 5.89 -20.96
N ALA A 670 -1.92 6.14 -22.07
CA ALA A 670 -1.96 5.26 -23.24
C ALA A 670 -1.54 3.81 -22.93
N GLY A 671 -0.58 3.60 -22.02
CA GLY A 671 -0.20 2.26 -21.56
C GLY A 671 -1.30 1.56 -20.77
N ASP A 672 -2.01 2.28 -19.89
CA ASP A 672 -3.18 1.72 -19.19
C ASP A 672 -4.32 1.42 -20.16
N PHE A 673 -4.57 2.29 -21.13
CA PHE A 673 -5.55 2.05 -22.20
C PHE A 673 -5.22 0.77 -22.96
N VAL A 674 -4.02 0.64 -23.53
CA VAL A 674 -3.58 -0.55 -24.28
C VAL A 674 -3.69 -1.82 -23.43
N ARG A 675 -3.26 -1.77 -22.17
CA ARG A 675 -3.37 -2.93 -21.26
C ARG A 675 -4.83 -3.32 -21.04
N THR A 676 -5.69 -2.35 -20.76
CA THR A 676 -7.11 -2.58 -20.52
C THR A 676 -7.79 -3.15 -21.77
N MET A 677 -7.50 -2.59 -22.96
CA MET A 677 -8.00 -3.11 -24.23
C MET A 677 -7.54 -4.55 -24.48
N LYS A 678 -6.29 -4.91 -24.16
CA LYS A 678 -5.81 -6.30 -24.27
C LYS A 678 -6.56 -7.25 -23.33
N GLN A 679 -6.78 -6.85 -22.08
CA GLN A 679 -7.56 -7.64 -21.12
C GLN A 679 -9.02 -7.79 -21.57
N LEU A 680 -9.60 -6.73 -22.13
CA LEU A 680 -10.96 -6.75 -22.70
C LEU A 680 -11.05 -7.67 -23.92
N ILE A 681 -10.09 -7.60 -24.83
CA ILE A 681 -10.01 -8.49 -26.01
C ILE A 681 -9.93 -9.96 -25.57
N ASP A 682 -9.15 -10.26 -24.52
CA ASP A 682 -9.08 -11.62 -23.97
C ASP A 682 -10.44 -12.08 -23.43
N LEU A 683 -11.10 -11.25 -22.62
CA LEU A 683 -12.44 -11.55 -22.09
C LEU A 683 -13.48 -11.72 -23.21
N LEU A 684 -13.48 -10.85 -24.22
CA LEU A 684 -14.36 -10.94 -25.40
C LEU A 684 -14.14 -12.24 -26.18
N ARG A 685 -12.88 -12.66 -26.35
CA ARG A 685 -12.56 -13.94 -26.99
C ARG A 685 -13.07 -15.11 -26.17
N GLN A 686 -12.93 -15.07 -24.84
CA GLN A 686 -13.51 -16.10 -23.98
C GLN A 686 -15.05 -16.15 -24.14
N ILE A 687 -15.72 -14.99 -24.14
CA ILE A 687 -17.18 -14.88 -24.34
C ILE A 687 -17.62 -15.46 -25.69
N SER A 688 -16.87 -15.19 -26.77
CA SER A 688 -17.16 -15.75 -28.10
C SER A 688 -17.15 -17.28 -28.14
N LEU A 689 -16.47 -17.93 -27.19
CA LEU A 689 -16.36 -19.39 -27.08
C LEU A 689 -17.41 -20.03 -26.16
N VAL A 690 -18.03 -19.25 -25.27
CA VAL A 690 -18.89 -19.77 -24.19
C VAL A 690 -20.31 -19.23 -24.20
N ALA A 691 -20.60 -18.13 -24.91
CA ALA A 691 -21.95 -17.58 -24.99
C ALA A 691 -22.93 -18.54 -25.68
N GLN A 692 -24.18 -18.56 -25.18
CA GLN A 692 -25.21 -19.52 -25.64
C GLN A 692 -25.78 -19.15 -27.01
N LEU A 693 -26.06 -17.87 -27.24
CA LEU A 693 -26.57 -17.37 -28.53
C LEU A 693 -25.43 -17.18 -29.54
N SER A 694 -25.68 -17.49 -30.82
CA SER A 694 -24.71 -17.22 -31.89
C SER A 694 -24.47 -15.73 -32.08
N GLU A 695 -25.51 -14.91 -32.00
CA GLU A 695 -25.41 -13.46 -32.17
C GLU A 695 -24.46 -12.82 -31.14
N THR A 696 -24.56 -13.22 -29.88
CA THR A 696 -23.66 -12.77 -28.81
C THR A 696 -22.21 -13.23 -29.05
N ARG A 697 -22.00 -14.44 -29.59
CA ARG A 697 -20.66 -14.92 -29.96
C ARG A 697 -20.06 -14.11 -31.10
N ASP A 698 -20.86 -13.83 -32.12
CA ASP A 698 -20.46 -13.07 -33.30
C ASP A 698 -20.16 -11.61 -32.92
N ALA A 699 -21.00 -10.99 -32.08
CA ALA A 699 -20.78 -9.65 -31.54
C ALA A 699 -19.49 -9.58 -30.71
N ALA A 700 -19.23 -10.59 -29.86
CA ALA A 700 -18.01 -10.65 -29.07
C ALA A 700 -16.75 -10.79 -29.93
N LEU A 701 -16.81 -11.62 -30.97
CA LEU A 701 -15.70 -11.77 -31.92
C LEU A 701 -15.47 -10.47 -32.70
N ALA A 702 -16.52 -9.84 -33.21
CA ALA A 702 -16.44 -8.57 -33.92
C ALA A 702 -15.88 -7.44 -33.03
N ALA A 703 -16.33 -7.37 -31.77
CA ALA A 703 -15.80 -6.44 -30.78
C ALA A 703 -14.31 -6.67 -30.53
N SER A 704 -13.87 -7.93 -30.40
CA SER A 704 -12.45 -8.25 -30.19
C SER A 704 -11.56 -7.81 -31.36
N GLN A 705 -12.09 -7.83 -32.58
CA GLN A 705 -11.40 -7.36 -33.78
C GLN A 705 -11.41 -5.82 -33.86
N ALA A 706 -12.54 -5.18 -33.56
CA ALA A 706 -12.68 -3.73 -33.58
C ALA A 706 -11.76 -3.02 -32.58
N LEU A 707 -11.55 -3.61 -31.40
CA LEU A 707 -10.62 -3.09 -30.40
C LEU A 707 -9.14 -3.27 -30.79
N LEU A 708 -8.83 -4.22 -31.68
CA LEU A 708 -7.48 -4.55 -32.09
C LEU A 708 -7.03 -3.70 -33.31
N ARG A 709 -6.86 -2.40 -33.09
CA ARG A 709 -6.39 -1.45 -34.11
C ARG A 709 -5.39 -0.43 -33.53
N GLY A 710 -4.82 0.43 -34.39
CA GLY A 710 -3.89 1.51 -34.01
C GLY A 710 -2.82 1.07 -33.00
N VAL A 711 -2.64 1.88 -31.96
CA VAL A 711 -1.72 1.60 -30.84
C VAL A 711 -1.89 0.22 -30.17
N VAL A 712 -3.11 -0.32 -30.13
CA VAL A 712 -3.40 -1.63 -29.52
C VAL A 712 -2.83 -2.76 -30.38
N ALA A 713 -3.04 -2.69 -31.70
CA ALA A 713 -2.50 -3.65 -32.66
C ALA A 713 -0.98 -3.55 -32.77
N ALA A 714 -0.43 -2.33 -32.86
CA ALA A 714 1.02 -2.11 -32.92
C ALA A 714 1.76 -2.74 -31.72
N SER A 715 1.11 -2.77 -30.56
CA SER A 715 1.66 -3.37 -29.34
C SER A 715 1.63 -4.91 -29.28
N GLN A 716 1.10 -5.61 -30.29
CA GLN A 716 1.18 -7.09 -30.37
C GLN A 716 2.49 -7.59 -30.98
N GLY A 717 3.26 -6.72 -31.64
CA GLY A 717 4.40 -7.08 -32.49
C GLY A 717 5.74 -7.44 -31.80
N SER A 718 5.81 -7.70 -30.48
CA SER A 718 7.11 -7.91 -29.81
C SER A 718 7.22 -9.15 -28.91
N VAL A 719 6.26 -10.09 -28.96
CA VAL A 719 6.32 -11.30 -28.11
C VAL A 719 7.19 -12.42 -28.73
N LEU A 720 7.71 -12.25 -29.94
CA LEU A 720 8.59 -13.24 -30.56
C LEU A 720 9.70 -12.56 -31.37
N GLN A 721 10.86 -12.35 -30.75
CA GLN A 721 12.18 -12.53 -31.36
C GLN A 721 13.26 -12.77 -30.30
#